data_AF-A0A944U5F7-F1
#
_entry.id   AF-A0A944U5F7-F1
#
_cell.length_a   1.000
_cell.length_b   1.000
_cell.length_c   1.000
_cell.angle_alpha   90.00
_cell.angle_beta   90.00
_cell.angle_gamma   90.00
#
_symmetry.space_group_name_H-M   'P 1'
#
loop_
_entity.id
_entity.type
_entity.pdbx_description
1 polymer ?
#
loop_
_entity_poly.entity_id
_entity_poly.type
_entity_poly.pdbx_seq_one_letter_code
_entity_poly.pdbx_strand_id
1 'polypeptide(L)'
;MIIRHSSIYLPSKAGTFLFRLAFYLPTVLLSVSSLFFQFKAKSDAAPLRVFIFAGQSNMVGSDSKVKDIQRFPPFRGLESPQTDVKFSYCIGRENKMRSNGWVDLESVDEVVGPELSFARKVTRTVEQPIAIIKCAAGGTTLGADWNPDKPSGFKLYPVLMNLIKGSLSALDKQGIPYRIEGFMWHQGENDMFVKEFMPHYGRNLANFLKHIRHDLGVPKLKFYIGELCTKTIWGMDLRPRMHAISLGQKEVASNDPLATYVPTSHVGVEIGSPVGLHYHYGTLGQLEHGVNYADAYLEDIGMEPESANLLPVWPYPKEQPINLFILAGHRNMEGERAFVQDVTKDQSHLLEDRHDIAFKYSIGGGVKKNEEWEPLGPAGYYDTFGPELSFGSTLAGAEEEAFAIAKFTHSGSQIIDWTPEGSEAKTRNVYPSFLKFVRDAVQSLESRGHDVHLQGIFYHLGENDMSMGSYRRKAPEWVASVINQSRIDLELPELKWFVTQQAPIDYKDLGKVDVTAALAGMAEGDPELTHIKVFDLPGQDRPIVLTTPGIVELGERLAEAYIQEREGMGAIPSSYLKALQKKFIETGDTMSNVLRIGNKDSVLYHHAENSMDERDRPIDQDTLFPIWSMTKPVTSLAAMILHEEGFFQLDDPVSKVIPALDQLQVKTKKGSVPLKRSITYRDLLLHTSGIAGYDGSFDQEGTWKEVMELDDLESLIDLLISKPLEHQPGERHTYGLSTAVLGHAIEKHAGQSLDVFFRERIFEPLDMHRTQFHLASDDRRQFQPLFVDQGDKFRIGTPKEDELYYRPGSRLLLGGEGLVSTIEDYGRFCQLLLNAGSTQRGRQIISQETLNLMLKDQLGSIPGFGGRESPHVLGFGFHVLKNTGKDLTGSPAGIFGWGGYHTTHFWVDPVNQIYGLFMTRRYPYHDDIEAQIRRTLYAR
;
A
#
# COMPACT_ATOMS: atom_id res chain seq x y z
N MET A 1 28.00 -39.96 -17.20
CA MET A 1 26.93 -40.94 -17.49
C MET A 1 25.68 -40.39 -16.81
N ILE A 2 24.59 -40.18 -17.56
CA ILE A 2 23.32 -39.67 -17.03
C ILE A 2 22.80 -40.69 -16.02
N ILE A 3 22.36 -40.24 -14.84
CA ILE A 3 21.14 -40.66 -14.14
C ILE A 3 20.99 -39.77 -12.89
N ARG A 4 19.91 -38.98 -12.88
CA ARG A 4 19.30 -38.40 -11.67
C ARG A 4 18.91 -39.54 -10.75
N HIS A 5 19.12 -39.43 -9.44
CA HIS A 5 18.18 -39.99 -8.47
C HIS A 5 18.03 -39.06 -7.26
N SER A 6 16.77 -38.81 -6.98
CA SER A 6 16.16 -38.37 -5.74
C SER A 6 16.75 -39.06 -4.51
N SER A 7 16.71 -38.41 -3.35
CA SER A 7 16.66 -39.11 -2.06
C SER A 7 15.90 -38.26 -1.04
N ILE A 8 14.70 -38.73 -0.76
CA ILE A 8 14.00 -38.64 0.52
C ILE A 8 14.69 -39.59 1.50
N TYR A 9 14.61 -39.31 2.81
CA TYR A 9 14.51 -40.21 3.99
C TYR A 9 15.35 -39.65 5.15
N LEU A 10 14.82 -39.51 6.37
CA LEU A 10 14.51 -40.57 7.37
C LEU A 10 13.69 -39.93 8.53
N PRO A 11 13.07 -40.68 9.48
CA PRO A 11 13.57 -41.95 10.02
C PRO A 11 12.56 -43.08 10.31
N SER A 12 13.12 -44.25 10.63
CA SER A 12 12.47 -45.52 10.95
C SER A 12 12.73 -45.99 12.39
N LYS A 13 11.64 -46.41 13.05
CA LYS A 13 11.39 -47.64 13.86
C LYS A 13 12.42 -48.18 14.89
N ALA A 14 11.89 -48.53 16.08
CA ALA A 14 11.61 -49.91 16.60
C ALA A 14 11.21 -49.86 18.10
N GLY A 15 10.36 -50.69 18.73
CA GLY A 15 9.56 -51.86 18.31
C GLY A 15 8.85 -52.58 19.51
N THR A 16 7.97 -53.58 19.17
CA THR A 16 7.65 -54.87 19.89
C THR A 16 7.04 -54.88 21.32
N PHE A 17 6.14 -55.77 21.81
CA PHE A 17 5.36 -56.95 21.34
C PHE A 17 4.33 -57.42 22.44
N LEU A 18 3.18 -58.01 22.05
CA LEU A 18 2.32 -59.08 22.66
C LEU A 18 1.45 -58.95 23.97
N PHE A 19 0.15 -59.31 23.77
CA PHE A 19 -0.85 -60.08 24.57
C PHE A 19 -1.25 -59.70 26.02
N ARG A 20 -2.55 -59.38 26.23
CA ARG A 20 -3.60 -60.28 26.80
C ARG A 20 -4.97 -59.60 26.93
N LEU A 21 -6.01 -60.41 26.72
CA LEU A 21 -7.45 -60.28 26.98
C LEU A 21 -7.91 -59.13 27.92
N ALA A 22 -8.99 -58.43 27.57
CA ALA A 22 -10.34 -58.71 28.10
C ALA A 22 -11.42 -57.72 27.60
N PHE A 23 -12.61 -58.28 27.34
CA PHE A 23 -13.96 -57.69 27.22
C PHE A 23 -14.34 -56.79 26.03
N TYR A 24 -15.10 -57.39 25.11
CA TYR A 24 -16.20 -56.78 24.36
C TYR A 24 -17.34 -57.79 24.23
N LEU A 25 -18.57 -57.41 24.58
CA LEU A 25 -19.74 -57.47 23.70
C LEU A 25 -20.94 -56.72 24.36
N PRO A 26 -21.92 -56.24 23.57
CA PRO A 26 -22.64 -55.00 23.82
C PRO A 26 -24.11 -55.21 24.15
N THR A 27 -24.81 -54.13 24.50
CA THR A 27 -26.27 -54.08 24.39
C THR A 27 -26.71 -52.72 23.87
N VAL A 28 -27.32 -52.76 22.68
CA VAL A 28 -28.08 -51.69 22.06
C VAL A 28 -29.35 -51.46 22.87
N LEU A 29 -29.67 -50.21 23.20
CA LEU A 29 -31.04 -49.78 23.49
C LEU A 29 -31.20 -48.30 23.16
N LEU A 30 -32.14 -48.04 22.24
CA LEU A 30 -32.69 -46.72 21.96
C LEU A 30 -33.25 -46.09 23.24
N SER A 31 -32.99 -44.80 23.42
CA SER A 31 -33.95 -43.93 24.11
C SER A 31 -33.94 -42.54 23.47
N VAL A 32 -35.11 -42.22 22.89
CA VAL A 32 -35.53 -40.86 22.57
C VAL A 32 -35.54 -40.09 23.89
N SER A 33 -34.68 -39.08 24.02
CA SER A 33 -34.74 -38.12 25.12
C SER A 33 -34.92 -36.72 24.55
N SER A 34 -36.16 -36.26 24.69
CA SER A 34 -36.61 -34.89 24.55
C SER A 34 -35.77 -33.98 25.43
N LEU A 35 -34.88 -33.17 24.85
CA LEU A 35 -34.29 -32.05 25.58
C LEU A 35 -35.31 -30.89 25.59
N PHE A 36 -36.16 -30.91 26.61
CA PHE A 36 -36.79 -29.70 27.13
C PHE A 36 -35.70 -28.83 27.74
N PHE A 37 -35.31 -27.74 27.07
CA PHE A 37 -34.59 -26.67 27.73
C PHE A 37 -35.56 -25.88 28.60
N GLN A 38 -35.39 -25.99 29.92
CA GLN A 38 -36.07 -25.14 30.89
C GLN A 38 -35.60 -23.69 30.69
N PHE A 39 -36.51 -22.82 30.24
CA PHE A 39 -36.41 -21.40 30.51
C PHE A 39 -36.32 -21.23 32.02
N LYS A 40 -35.18 -20.74 32.51
CA LYS A 40 -35.06 -20.29 33.89
C LYS A 40 -35.95 -19.06 34.03
N ALA A 41 -37.17 -19.26 34.50
CA ALA A 41 -38.08 -18.18 34.86
C ALA A 41 -37.45 -17.38 36.01
N LYS A 42 -36.70 -16.32 35.68
CA LYS A 42 -36.54 -15.18 36.58
C LYS A 42 -37.82 -14.36 36.42
N SER A 43 -38.69 -14.46 37.42
CA SER A 43 -39.99 -13.79 37.50
C SER A 43 -39.90 -12.28 37.75
N ASP A 44 -38.97 -11.60 37.06
CA ASP A 44 -38.83 -10.13 36.94
C ASP A 44 -38.06 -9.75 35.65
N ALA A 45 -37.87 -10.69 34.71
CA ALA A 45 -37.10 -10.45 33.50
C ALA A 45 -37.84 -9.51 32.54
N ALA A 46 -37.17 -8.42 32.13
CA ALA A 46 -37.68 -7.50 31.12
C ALA A 46 -38.12 -8.25 29.85
N PRO A 47 -39.21 -7.82 29.19
CA PRO A 47 -39.77 -8.52 28.05
C PRO A 47 -38.76 -8.64 26.89
N LEU A 48 -38.82 -9.76 26.16
CA LEU A 48 -38.07 -9.99 24.94
C LEU A 48 -38.37 -8.88 23.92
N ARG A 49 -37.34 -8.20 23.42
CA ARG A 49 -37.49 -7.16 22.38
C ARG A 49 -37.51 -7.81 21.00
N VAL A 50 -38.64 -7.75 20.31
CA VAL A 50 -38.82 -8.35 18.99
C VAL A 50 -38.67 -7.30 17.90
N PHE A 51 -37.67 -7.47 17.03
CA PHE A 51 -37.44 -6.63 15.86
C PHE A 51 -37.95 -7.31 14.60
N ILE A 52 -38.48 -6.52 13.67
CA ILE A 52 -39.01 -7.03 12.39
C ILE A 52 -38.16 -6.47 11.27
N PHE A 53 -37.64 -7.35 10.41
CA PHE A 53 -36.87 -6.99 9.22
C PHE A 53 -37.70 -7.35 7.99
N ALA A 54 -38.00 -6.38 7.13
CA ALA A 54 -38.72 -6.64 5.90
C ALA A 54 -38.22 -5.81 4.70
N GLY A 55 -38.32 -6.39 3.51
CA GLY A 55 -37.87 -5.70 2.29
C GLY A 55 -37.46 -6.63 1.16
N GLN A 56 -36.68 -6.11 0.23
CA GLN A 56 -36.27 -6.84 -0.96
C GLN A 56 -34.82 -7.36 -0.90
N SER A 57 -34.10 -7.38 -2.02
CA SER A 57 -32.81 -8.05 -2.22
C SER A 57 -31.73 -7.68 -1.20
N ASN A 58 -31.56 -6.40 -0.86
CA ASN A 58 -30.64 -6.01 0.21
C ASN A 58 -31.07 -6.53 1.58
N MET A 59 -32.37 -6.53 1.87
CA MET A 59 -32.86 -7.16 3.09
C MET A 59 -32.63 -8.68 3.06
N VAL A 60 -32.68 -9.34 1.90
CA VAL A 60 -32.30 -10.76 1.77
C VAL A 60 -30.82 -10.97 2.10
N GLY A 61 -29.95 -10.05 1.69
CA GLY A 61 -28.49 -10.26 1.65
C GLY A 61 -27.98 -10.62 0.25
N SER A 62 -28.74 -10.31 -0.81
CA SER A 62 -28.37 -10.67 -2.19
C SER A 62 -26.97 -10.14 -2.55
N ASP A 63 -26.20 -10.93 -3.30
CA ASP A 63 -24.81 -10.69 -3.74
C ASP A 63 -23.74 -10.60 -2.64
N SER A 64 -24.11 -10.85 -1.37
CA SER A 64 -23.14 -11.08 -0.30
C SER A 64 -22.74 -12.55 -0.18
N LYS A 65 -21.65 -12.81 0.53
CA LYS A 65 -21.12 -14.16 0.79
C LYS A 65 -20.56 -14.22 2.19
N VAL A 66 -21.02 -15.18 2.99
CA VAL A 66 -20.55 -15.37 4.38
C VAL A 66 -19.03 -15.52 4.46
N LYS A 67 -18.41 -16.22 3.50
CA LYS A 67 -16.95 -16.38 3.47
C LYS A 67 -16.16 -15.08 3.35
N ASP A 68 -16.77 -14.03 2.79
CA ASP A 68 -16.09 -12.75 2.59
C ASP A 68 -16.00 -11.95 3.90
N ILE A 69 -16.74 -12.32 4.96
CA ILE A 69 -16.67 -11.67 6.29
C ILE A 69 -15.23 -11.60 6.82
N GLN A 70 -14.42 -12.63 6.56
CA GLN A 70 -13.02 -12.69 7.01
C GLN A 70 -12.14 -11.55 6.47
N ARG A 71 -12.55 -10.96 5.33
CA ARG A 71 -11.87 -9.83 4.68
C ARG A 71 -12.14 -8.49 5.36
N PHE A 72 -13.05 -8.46 6.35
CA PHE A 72 -13.47 -7.25 7.04
C PHE A 72 -13.26 -7.44 8.55
N PRO A 73 -12.07 -7.07 9.07
CA PRO A 73 -11.68 -7.34 10.44
C PRO A 73 -12.72 -6.97 11.52
N PRO A 74 -13.40 -5.80 11.46
CA PRO A 74 -14.41 -5.44 12.46
C PRO A 74 -15.59 -6.40 12.52
N PHE A 75 -15.84 -7.16 11.45
CA PHE A 75 -17.00 -8.03 11.29
C PHE A 75 -16.70 -9.52 11.44
N ARG A 76 -15.44 -9.91 11.60
CA ARG A 76 -15.03 -11.31 11.86
C ARG A 76 -15.83 -11.91 13.03
N GLY A 77 -16.18 -13.19 12.90
CA GLY A 77 -17.01 -13.93 13.85
C GLY A 77 -18.50 -13.93 13.51
N LEU A 78 -18.98 -13.02 12.67
CA LEU A 78 -20.39 -12.97 12.24
C LEU A 78 -20.78 -14.10 11.27
N GLU A 79 -19.81 -14.88 10.78
CA GLU A 79 -20.05 -16.14 10.08
C GLU A 79 -20.55 -17.26 11.00
N SER A 80 -20.43 -17.10 12.32
CA SER A 80 -20.87 -18.09 13.31
C SER A 80 -22.27 -17.77 13.85
N PRO A 81 -23.06 -18.78 14.26
CA PRO A 81 -24.37 -18.56 14.88
C PRO A 81 -24.28 -17.71 16.17
N GLN A 82 -25.20 -16.77 16.31
CA GLN A 82 -25.42 -15.97 17.52
C GLN A 82 -26.52 -16.64 18.38
N THR A 83 -26.10 -17.56 19.25
CA THR A 83 -27.01 -18.44 20.02
C THR A 83 -27.94 -17.73 20.99
N ASP A 84 -27.60 -16.50 21.38
CA ASP A 84 -28.38 -15.68 22.32
C ASP A 84 -29.46 -14.84 21.64
N VAL A 85 -29.57 -14.91 20.32
CA VAL A 85 -30.56 -14.15 19.53
C VAL A 85 -31.48 -15.12 18.80
N LYS A 86 -32.78 -15.02 19.08
CA LYS A 86 -33.78 -15.85 18.41
C LYS A 86 -34.17 -15.28 17.06
N PHE A 87 -34.26 -16.14 16.06
CA PHE A 87 -34.51 -15.76 14.69
C PHE A 87 -35.65 -16.57 14.08
N SER A 88 -36.56 -15.89 13.40
CA SER A 88 -37.64 -16.50 12.63
C SER A 88 -37.73 -15.82 11.28
N TYR A 89 -37.74 -16.58 10.19
CA TYR A 89 -37.59 -16.01 8.86
C TYR A 89 -38.45 -16.68 7.78
N CYS A 90 -38.74 -15.88 6.75
CA CYS A 90 -39.25 -16.30 5.45
C CYS A 90 -38.52 -15.51 4.36
N ILE A 91 -37.57 -16.14 3.69
CA ILE A 91 -36.65 -15.51 2.74
C ILE A 91 -36.82 -16.14 1.35
N GLY A 92 -36.80 -15.30 0.32
CA GLY A 92 -36.90 -15.69 -1.08
C GLY A 92 -38.33 -15.71 -1.63
N ARG A 93 -38.44 -15.79 -2.96
CA ARG A 93 -39.74 -15.89 -3.67
C ARG A 93 -40.41 -17.22 -3.32
N GLU A 94 -41.75 -17.25 -3.30
CA GLU A 94 -42.56 -18.47 -3.10
C GLU A 94 -42.34 -19.20 -1.75
N ASN A 95 -41.89 -18.51 -0.70
CA ASN A 95 -41.55 -19.11 0.60
C ASN A 95 -40.44 -20.17 0.54
N LYS A 96 -39.48 -20.04 -0.40
CA LYS A 96 -38.41 -21.03 -0.60
C LYS A 96 -37.64 -21.39 0.67
N MET A 97 -37.36 -20.42 1.53
CA MET A 97 -36.58 -20.64 2.76
C MET A 97 -37.34 -20.09 3.95
N ARG A 98 -37.77 -20.99 4.84
CA ARG A 98 -38.58 -20.65 6.00
C ARG A 98 -38.08 -21.38 7.24
N SER A 99 -37.93 -20.66 8.34
CA SER A 99 -37.71 -21.28 9.65
C SER A 99 -39.00 -21.95 10.13
N ASN A 100 -38.90 -23.17 10.65
CA ASN A 100 -40.01 -23.84 11.34
C ASN A 100 -40.04 -23.45 12.82
N GLY A 101 -40.36 -22.19 13.11
CA GLY A 101 -40.35 -21.62 14.46
C GLY A 101 -39.14 -20.72 14.70
N TRP A 102 -38.71 -20.65 15.96
CA TRP A 102 -37.53 -19.87 16.38
C TRP A 102 -36.27 -20.73 16.33
N VAL A 103 -35.25 -20.25 15.63
CA VAL A 103 -33.89 -20.82 15.58
C VAL A 103 -32.88 -19.81 16.15
N ASP A 104 -31.62 -20.20 16.25
CA ASP A 104 -30.55 -19.24 16.58
C ASP A 104 -30.24 -18.37 15.36
N LEU A 105 -29.83 -17.13 15.59
CA LEU A 105 -29.53 -16.21 14.49
C LEU A 105 -28.25 -16.62 13.78
N GLU A 106 -28.35 -16.96 12.50
CA GLU A 106 -27.23 -17.28 11.62
C GLU A 106 -27.54 -16.84 10.18
N SER A 107 -26.53 -16.86 9.31
CA SER A 107 -26.71 -16.63 7.89
C SER A 107 -27.63 -17.69 7.27
N VAL A 108 -28.52 -17.27 6.38
CA VAL A 108 -29.39 -18.19 5.62
C VAL A 108 -28.89 -18.25 4.18
N ASP A 109 -28.75 -19.45 3.61
CA ASP A 109 -28.33 -19.65 2.21
C ASP A 109 -26.93 -19.08 1.87
N GLU A 110 -26.01 -19.13 2.83
CA GLU A 110 -24.64 -18.60 2.71
C GLU A 110 -24.55 -17.10 2.34
N VAL A 111 -25.64 -16.35 2.53
CA VAL A 111 -25.68 -14.89 2.37
C VAL A 111 -25.74 -14.16 3.71
N VAL A 112 -25.25 -12.93 3.70
CA VAL A 112 -25.16 -12.01 4.83
C VAL A 112 -26.25 -10.97 4.72
N GLY A 113 -27.15 -10.94 5.71
CA GLY A 113 -28.14 -9.88 5.85
C GLY A 113 -27.78 -8.89 6.96
N PRO A 114 -28.42 -7.71 6.98
CA PRO A 114 -28.16 -6.66 7.98
C PRO A 114 -28.52 -7.08 9.40
N GLU A 115 -29.35 -8.11 9.60
CA GLU A 115 -29.72 -8.62 10.92
C GLU A 115 -28.52 -9.12 11.73
N LEU A 116 -27.45 -9.60 11.08
CA LEU A 116 -26.31 -10.22 11.77
C LEU A 116 -25.52 -9.19 12.57
N SER A 117 -25.07 -8.12 11.91
CA SER A 117 -24.32 -7.04 12.56
C SER A 117 -25.21 -6.17 13.44
N PHE A 118 -26.48 -5.98 13.06
CA PHE A 118 -27.48 -5.33 13.91
C PHE A 118 -27.58 -6.01 15.28
N ALA A 119 -27.81 -7.33 15.27
CA ALA A 119 -27.97 -8.11 16.49
C ALA A 119 -26.72 -8.07 17.36
N ARG A 120 -25.53 -8.18 16.76
CA ARG A 120 -24.25 -8.11 17.47
C ARG A 120 -24.05 -6.76 18.15
N LYS A 121 -24.38 -5.64 17.48
CA LYS A 121 -24.21 -4.29 18.07
C LYS A 121 -25.23 -4.04 19.18
N VAL A 122 -26.49 -4.41 18.95
CA VAL A 122 -27.55 -4.24 19.95
C VAL A 122 -27.31 -5.09 21.19
N THR A 123 -26.97 -6.37 21.05
CA THR A 123 -26.74 -7.26 22.22
C THR A 123 -25.49 -6.92 23.03
N ARG A 124 -24.51 -6.24 22.45
CA ARG A 124 -23.35 -5.69 23.19
C ARG A 124 -23.69 -4.43 24.00
N THR A 125 -24.78 -3.75 23.66
CA THR A 125 -25.15 -2.45 24.26
C THR A 125 -26.35 -2.57 25.18
N VAL A 126 -27.31 -3.45 24.84
CA VAL A 126 -28.59 -3.63 25.52
C VAL A 126 -28.59 -4.98 26.22
N GLU A 127 -28.80 -4.98 27.54
CA GLU A 127 -28.82 -6.21 28.35
C GLU A 127 -30.04 -7.11 28.11
N GLN A 128 -31.17 -6.55 27.65
CA GLN A 128 -32.39 -7.33 27.44
C GLN A 128 -32.25 -8.25 26.22
N PRO A 129 -32.79 -9.49 26.29
CA PRO A 129 -32.74 -10.40 25.16
C PRO A 129 -33.53 -9.84 23.98
N ILE A 130 -33.06 -10.16 22.77
CA ILE A 130 -33.68 -9.73 21.52
C ILE A 130 -34.07 -10.94 20.67
N ALA A 131 -35.08 -10.73 19.81
CA ALA A 131 -35.45 -11.68 18.77
C ALA A 131 -35.74 -10.94 17.47
N ILE A 132 -35.50 -11.60 16.33
CA ILE A 132 -35.65 -11.03 15.00
C ILE A 132 -36.62 -11.86 14.17
N ILE A 133 -37.62 -11.20 13.59
CA ILE A 133 -38.52 -11.78 12.59
C ILE A 133 -38.19 -11.17 11.23
N LYS A 134 -37.77 -11.97 10.25
CA LYS A 134 -37.34 -11.49 8.92
C LYS A 134 -38.19 -12.02 7.78
N CYS A 135 -38.79 -11.14 6.99
CA CYS A 135 -39.48 -11.50 5.74
C CYS A 135 -38.88 -10.73 4.58
N ALA A 136 -38.19 -11.38 3.65
CA ALA A 136 -37.51 -10.66 2.57
C ALA A 136 -37.51 -11.43 1.26
N ALA A 137 -37.68 -10.74 0.12
CA ALA A 137 -37.60 -11.37 -1.20
C ALA A 137 -37.17 -10.39 -2.29
N GLY A 138 -36.14 -10.77 -3.07
CA GLY A 138 -35.60 -9.96 -4.17
C GLY A 138 -36.52 -9.87 -5.39
N GLY A 139 -36.44 -8.76 -6.12
CA GLY A 139 -37.26 -8.49 -7.31
C GLY A 139 -38.73 -8.25 -6.98
N THR A 140 -39.02 -7.57 -5.88
CA THR A 140 -40.38 -7.29 -5.39
C THR A 140 -40.60 -5.80 -5.31
N THR A 141 -41.83 -5.33 -5.40
CA THR A 141 -42.19 -3.90 -5.36
C THR A 141 -43.11 -3.59 -4.20
N LEU A 142 -42.98 -2.39 -3.65
CA LEU A 142 -43.91 -1.87 -2.66
C LEU A 142 -45.30 -1.64 -3.25
N GLY A 143 -45.37 -1.17 -4.49
CA GLY A 143 -46.64 -0.93 -5.19
C GLY A 143 -47.51 -2.17 -5.43
N ALA A 144 -46.91 -3.38 -5.56
CA ALA A 144 -47.63 -4.63 -5.83
C ALA A 144 -47.50 -5.68 -4.73
N ASP A 145 -46.27 -6.16 -4.44
CA ASP A 145 -46.05 -7.33 -3.59
C ASP A 145 -46.30 -7.04 -2.11
N TRP A 146 -45.85 -5.87 -1.66
CA TRP A 146 -45.98 -5.40 -0.28
C TRP A 146 -47.19 -4.50 -0.05
N ASN A 147 -48.02 -4.30 -1.08
CA ASN A 147 -49.20 -3.46 -1.01
C ASN A 147 -50.22 -4.04 0.00
N PRO A 148 -50.57 -3.33 1.08
CA PRO A 148 -51.48 -3.84 2.10
C PRO A 148 -52.95 -3.92 1.63
N ASP A 149 -53.38 -3.01 0.75
CA ASP A 149 -54.78 -2.90 0.31
C ASP A 149 -55.13 -3.95 -0.74
N LYS A 150 -54.23 -4.13 -1.72
CA LYS A 150 -54.43 -5.07 -2.83
C LYS A 150 -53.13 -5.80 -3.17
N PRO A 151 -52.67 -6.73 -2.31
CA PRO A 151 -51.45 -7.50 -2.57
C PRO A 151 -51.56 -8.26 -3.90
N SER A 152 -50.58 -8.08 -4.77
CA SER A 152 -50.43 -8.80 -6.04
C SER A 152 -49.00 -9.35 -6.17
N GLY A 153 -48.62 -9.90 -7.33
CA GLY A 153 -47.32 -10.58 -7.47
C GLY A 153 -47.18 -11.74 -6.48
N PHE A 154 -46.12 -11.70 -5.66
CA PHE A 154 -45.83 -12.69 -4.62
C PHE A 154 -46.66 -12.52 -3.35
N LYS A 155 -47.47 -11.46 -3.23
CA LYS A 155 -48.36 -11.19 -2.09
C LYS A 155 -47.62 -11.24 -0.74
N LEU A 156 -46.51 -10.51 -0.63
CA LEU A 156 -45.62 -10.55 0.52
C LEU A 156 -46.20 -9.90 1.77
N TYR A 157 -47.11 -8.93 1.66
CA TYR A 157 -47.77 -8.35 2.83
C TYR A 157 -48.51 -9.42 3.68
N PRO A 158 -49.42 -10.25 3.10
CA PRO A 158 -49.98 -11.40 3.82
C PRO A 158 -48.95 -12.39 4.38
N VAL A 159 -47.86 -12.66 3.63
CA VAL A 159 -46.80 -13.58 4.07
C VAL A 159 -46.08 -13.05 5.31
N LEU A 160 -45.73 -11.76 5.31
CA LEU A 160 -45.14 -11.05 6.46
C LEU A 160 -46.06 -11.13 7.67
N MET A 161 -47.34 -10.80 7.51
CA MET A 161 -48.31 -10.82 8.60
C MET A 161 -48.50 -12.22 9.20
N ASN A 162 -48.54 -13.26 8.36
CA ASN A 162 -48.64 -14.65 8.81
C ASN A 162 -47.38 -15.09 9.55
N LEU A 163 -46.19 -14.69 9.08
CA LEU A 163 -44.94 -14.97 9.77
C LEU A 163 -44.93 -14.30 11.15
N ILE A 164 -45.18 -12.98 11.23
CA ILE A 164 -45.17 -12.25 12.49
C ILE A 164 -46.15 -12.87 13.49
N LYS A 165 -47.43 -13.02 13.11
CA LYS A 165 -48.46 -13.59 14.00
C LYS A 165 -48.13 -15.01 14.43
N GLY A 166 -47.58 -15.83 13.53
CA GLY A 166 -47.14 -17.18 13.84
C GLY A 166 -46.00 -17.23 14.86
N SER A 167 -44.96 -16.43 14.66
CA SER A 167 -43.79 -16.37 15.53
C SER A 167 -44.12 -15.79 16.91
N LEU A 168 -44.97 -14.76 16.96
CA LEU A 168 -45.47 -14.19 18.23
C LEU A 168 -46.38 -15.18 18.98
N SER A 169 -47.29 -15.87 18.29
CA SER A 169 -48.11 -16.93 18.89
C SER A 169 -47.26 -18.08 19.46
N ALA A 170 -46.10 -18.38 18.86
CA ALA A 170 -45.18 -19.36 19.39
C ALA A 170 -44.54 -18.90 20.72
N LEU A 171 -44.29 -17.59 20.90
CA LEU A 171 -43.84 -17.03 22.18
C LEU A 171 -44.95 -17.04 23.23
N ASP A 172 -46.18 -16.69 22.84
CA ASP A 172 -47.35 -16.76 23.73
C ASP A 172 -47.55 -18.18 24.28
N LYS A 173 -47.46 -19.20 23.42
CA LYS A 173 -47.55 -20.61 23.80
C LYS A 173 -46.44 -21.06 24.76
N GLN A 174 -45.28 -20.41 24.71
CA GLN A 174 -44.15 -20.67 25.60
C GLN A 174 -44.22 -19.82 26.88
N GLY A 175 -45.19 -18.90 27.00
CA GLY A 175 -45.29 -17.99 28.13
C GLY A 175 -44.15 -16.96 28.21
N ILE A 176 -43.51 -16.66 27.08
CA ILE A 176 -42.40 -15.70 27.02
C ILE A 176 -42.99 -14.29 26.82
N PRO A 177 -42.86 -13.36 27.78
CA PRO A 177 -43.31 -11.99 27.59
C PRO A 177 -42.44 -11.29 26.54
N TYR A 178 -43.06 -10.59 25.60
CA TYR A 178 -42.38 -9.86 24.54
C TYR A 178 -43.03 -8.51 24.25
N ARG A 179 -42.30 -7.66 23.53
CA ARG A 179 -42.83 -6.45 22.89
C ARG A 179 -42.22 -6.28 21.51
N ILE A 180 -42.99 -5.78 20.55
CA ILE A 180 -42.47 -5.42 19.22
C ILE A 180 -41.73 -4.09 19.37
N GLU A 181 -40.42 -4.11 19.17
CA GLU A 181 -39.53 -2.98 19.48
C GLU A 181 -39.36 -2.04 18.30
N GLY A 182 -39.14 -2.58 17.11
CA GLY A 182 -38.84 -1.78 15.93
C GLY A 182 -38.99 -2.56 14.63
N PHE A 183 -39.13 -1.81 13.53
CA PHE A 183 -39.33 -2.35 12.19
C PHE A 183 -38.30 -1.78 11.22
N MET A 184 -37.41 -2.62 10.71
CA MET A 184 -36.38 -2.28 9.73
C MET A 184 -36.91 -2.56 8.33
N TRP A 185 -36.96 -1.51 7.51
CA TRP A 185 -37.51 -1.56 6.17
C TRP A 185 -36.44 -1.18 5.14
N HIS A 186 -36.21 -2.05 4.14
CA HIS A 186 -35.32 -1.74 3.01
C HIS A 186 -35.92 -2.17 1.67
N GLN A 187 -36.48 -1.20 0.95
CA GLN A 187 -37.10 -1.38 -0.37
C GLN A 187 -37.08 -0.09 -1.18
N GLY A 188 -37.02 -0.22 -2.50
CA GLY A 188 -37.44 0.78 -3.50
C GLY A 188 -36.85 0.51 -4.89
N GLU A 189 -35.90 -0.41 -5.02
CA GLU A 189 -35.14 -0.65 -6.26
C GLU A 189 -36.05 -1.10 -7.40
N ASN A 190 -36.93 -2.09 -7.18
CA ASN A 190 -37.80 -2.54 -8.27
C ASN A 190 -38.92 -1.55 -8.57
N ASP A 191 -39.40 -0.82 -7.55
CA ASP A 191 -40.37 0.26 -7.74
C ASP A 191 -39.83 1.33 -8.70
N MET A 192 -38.51 1.59 -8.69
CA MET A 192 -37.87 2.56 -9.59
C MET A 192 -37.93 2.15 -11.08
N PHE A 193 -38.15 0.87 -11.39
CA PHE A 193 -38.31 0.39 -12.76
C PHE A 193 -39.77 0.37 -13.23
N VAL A 194 -40.73 0.52 -12.33
CA VAL A 194 -42.16 0.52 -12.65
C VAL A 194 -42.68 1.96 -12.69
N LYS A 195 -43.06 2.43 -13.88
CA LYS A 195 -43.47 3.82 -14.13
C LYS A 195 -44.64 4.25 -13.23
N GLU A 196 -45.51 3.33 -12.88
CA GLU A 196 -46.68 3.53 -12.05
C GLU A 196 -46.33 3.60 -10.55
N PHE A 197 -45.27 2.92 -10.10
CA PHE A 197 -44.92 2.82 -8.68
C PHE A 197 -43.92 3.89 -8.25
N MET A 198 -42.92 4.20 -9.08
CA MET A 198 -41.87 5.15 -8.75
C MET A 198 -42.40 6.52 -8.29
N PRO A 199 -43.36 7.19 -8.99
CA PRO A 199 -43.87 8.50 -8.57
C PRO A 199 -44.76 8.44 -7.31
N HIS A 200 -45.18 7.25 -6.90
CA HIS A 200 -46.11 7.02 -5.80
C HIS A 200 -45.45 6.30 -4.61
N TYR A 201 -44.14 6.09 -4.67
CA TYR A 201 -43.42 5.30 -3.67
C TYR A 201 -43.61 5.83 -2.23
N GLY A 202 -43.43 7.14 -2.00
CA GLY A 202 -43.62 7.75 -0.67
C GLY A 202 -45.04 7.55 -0.12
N ARG A 203 -46.06 7.73 -0.96
CA ARG A 203 -47.47 7.48 -0.58
C ARG A 203 -47.70 6.01 -0.23
N ASN A 204 -47.18 5.10 -1.05
CA ASN A 204 -47.32 3.66 -0.81
C ASN A 204 -46.60 3.24 0.49
N LEU A 205 -45.45 3.86 0.78
CA LEU A 205 -44.68 3.61 2.00
C LEU A 205 -45.42 4.11 3.24
N ALA A 206 -45.92 5.35 3.25
CA ALA A 206 -46.75 5.85 4.35
C ALA A 206 -47.97 4.95 4.60
N ASN A 207 -48.61 4.47 3.53
CA ASN A 207 -49.74 3.55 3.63
C ASN A 207 -49.35 2.19 4.22
N PHE A 208 -48.20 1.64 3.83
CA PHE A 208 -47.65 0.40 4.39
C PHE A 208 -47.36 0.53 5.90
N LEU A 209 -46.67 1.61 6.32
CA LEU A 209 -46.37 1.87 7.74
C LEU A 209 -47.66 1.92 8.58
N LYS A 210 -48.66 2.66 8.09
CA LYS A 210 -49.97 2.78 8.74
C LYS A 210 -50.66 1.42 8.92
N HIS A 211 -50.67 0.59 7.88
CA HIS A 211 -51.30 -0.72 7.93
C HIS A 211 -50.57 -1.69 8.86
N ILE A 212 -49.23 -1.71 8.86
CA ILE A 212 -48.46 -2.53 9.80
C ILE A 212 -48.80 -2.17 11.25
N ARG A 213 -48.83 -0.86 11.60
CA ARG A 213 -49.20 -0.42 12.96
C ARG A 213 -50.62 -0.84 13.34
N HIS A 214 -51.56 -0.66 12.42
CA HIS A 214 -52.96 -1.03 12.63
C HIS A 214 -53.14 -2.55 12.81
N ASP A 215 -52.61 -3.34 11.87
CA ASP A 215 -52.85 -4.78 11.80
C ASP A 215 -52.10 -5.59 12.87
N LEU A 216 -51.01 -5.03 13.42
CA LEU A 216 -50.30 -5.57 14.58
C LEU A 216 -50.84 -5.01 15.91
N GLY A 217 -51.67 -3.96 15.89
CA GLY A 217 -52.15 -3.31 17.11
C GLY A 217 -51.05 -2.55 17.87
N VAL A 218 -50.01 -2.07 17.18
CA VAL A 218 -48.86 -1.37 17.78
C VAL A 218 -48.76 0.04 17.20
N PRO A 219 -49.60 1.00 17.63
CA PRO A 219 -49.68 2.34 17.05
C PRO A 219 -48.43 3.18 17.25
N LYS A 220 -47.56 2.82 18.20
CA LYS A 220 -46.29 3.50 18.49
C LYS A 220 -45.06 2.77 17.91
N LEU A 221 -45.26 1.81 16.99
CA LEU A 221 -44.16 1.07 16.39
C LEU A 221 -43.25 2.04 15.62
N LYS A 222 -41.97 2.01 15.97
CA LYS A 222 -40.89 2.75 15.31
C LYS A 222 -40.45 2.03 14.04
N PHE A 223 -40.27 2.79 12.95
CA PHE A 223 -39.77 2.31 11.68
C PHE A 223 -38.39 2.89 11.40
N TYR A 224 -37.49 2.07 10.89
CA TYR A 224 -36.17 2.47 10.42
C TYR A 224 -36.11 2.20 8.92
N ILE A 225 -36.22 3.27 8.13
CA ILE A 225 -36.31 3.22 6.67
C ILE A 225 -34.91 3.35 6.10
N GLY A 226 -34.35 2.25 5.61
CA GLY A 226 -33.04 2.24 4.96
C GLY A 226 -33.10 2.96 3.62
N GLU A 227 -32.20 3.92 3.42
CA GLU A 227 -31.98 4.57 2.14
C GLU A 227 -31.70 3.52 1.05
N LEU A 228 -32.35 3.67 -0.11
CA LEU A 228 -32.00 2.87 -1.28
C LEU A 228 -30.55 3.18 -1.67
N CYS A 229 -29.73 2.13 -1.86
CA CYS A 229 -28.33 2.26 -2.27
C CYS A 229 -28.18 3.31 -3.37
N THR A 230 -27.46 4.40 -3.07
CA THR A 230 -27.24 5.50 -4.02
C THR A 230 -25.93 5.37 -4.78
N LYS A 231 -25.09 4.37 -4.47
CA LYS A 231 -23.81 4.15 -5.14
C LYS A 231 -24.04 3.44 -6.48
N THR A 232 -23.49 3.98 -7.56
CA THR A 232 -23.54 3.33 -8.88
C THR A 232 -22.51 2.21 -8.96
N ILE A 233 -22.93 1.03 -9.44
CA ILE A 233 -22.08 -0.15 -9.62
C ILE A 233 -22.07 -0.50 -11.12
N TRP A 234 -20.89 -0.46 -11.74
CA TRP A 234 -20.57 -0.97 -13.09
C TRP A 234 -21.54 -0.61 -14.25
N GLY A 235 -21.30 0.55 -14.88
CA GLY A 235 -21.82 0.83 -16.23
C GLY A 235 -23.33 1.11 -16.31
N MET A 236 -24.00 1.24 -15.17
CA MET A 236 -25.39 1.67 -15.09
C MET A 236 -25.49 2.87 -14.15
N ASP A 237 -26.18 3.89 -14.62
CA ASP A 237 -26.49 5.06 -13.86
C ASP A 237 -27.98 5.38 -14.01
N LEU A 238 -28.77 5.07 -12.98
CA LEU A 238 -30.20 5.40 -12.90
C LEU A 238 -30.46 6.43 -11.79
N ARG A 239 -29.48 7.29 -11.51
CA ARG A 239 -29.55 8.33 -10.48
C ARG A 239 -30.89 9.07 -10.40
N PRO A 240 -31.56 9.49 -11.50
CA PRO A 240 -32.85 10.18 -11.41
C PRO A 240 -33.96 9.33 -10.78
N ARG A 241 -33.97 8.02 -11.09
CA ARG A 241 -34.98 7.08 -10.58
C ARG A 241 -34.74 6.78 -9.11
N MET A 242 -33.48 6.55 -8.75
CA MET A 242 -33.07 6.32 -7.37
C MET A 242 -33.34 7.56 -6.51
N HIS A 243 -33.08 8.75 -7.05
CA HIS A 243 -33.41 10.02 -6.41
C HIS A 243 -34.91 10.15 -6.13
N ALA A 244 -35.78 9.79 -7.09
CA ALA A 244 -37.23 9.81 -6.88
C ALA A 244 -37.68 8.89 -5.72
N ILE A 245 -37.09 7.70 -5.61
CA ILE A 245 -37.35 6.79 -4.48
C ILE A 245 -36.84 7.38 -3.16
N SER A 246 -35.60 7.88 -3.13
CA SER A 246 -35.00 8.49 -1.94
C SER A 246 -35.80 9.69 -1.43
N LEU A 247 -36.35 10.52 -2.33
CA LEU A 247 -37.27 11.60 -1.95
C LEU A 247 -38.51 11.06 -1.24
N GLY A 248 -39.14 10.01 -1.77
CA GLY A 248 -40.29 9.38 -1.12
C GLY A 248 -39.95 8.78 0.26
N GLN A 249 -38.77 8.19 0.43
CA GLN A 249 -38.30 7.67 1.73
C GLN A 249 -38.10 8.81 2.75
N LYS A 250 -37.43 9.89 2.34
CA LYS A 250 -37.19 11.08 3.18
C LYS A 250 -38.48 11.80 3.55
N GLU A 251 -39.40 11.93 2.61
CA GLU A 251 -40.72 12.55 2.85
C GLU A 251 -41.51 11.80 3.91
N VAL A 252 -41.53 10.46 3.86
CA VAL A 252 -42.22 9.65 4.88
C VAL A 252 -41.57 9.80 6.25
N ALA A 253 -40.25 9.68 6.34
CA ALA A 253 -39.52 9.83 7.60
C ALA A 253 -39.69 11.24 8.20
N SER A 254 -39.71 12.28 7.36
CA SER A 254 -39.88 13.67 7.84
C SER A 254 -41.29 13.96 8.37
N ASN A 255 -42.31 13.26 7.85
CA ASN A 255 -43.71 13.48 8.19
C ASN A 255 -44.24 12.54 9.29
N ASP A 256 -43.52 11.47 9.61
CA ASP A 256 -43.90 10.51 10.64
C ASP A 256 -42.84 10.50 11.76
N PRO A 257 -43.14 11.05 12.96
CA PRO A 257 -42.17 11.16 14.06
C PRO A 257 -41.75 9.80 14.65
N LEU A 258 -42.36 8.70 14.19
CA LEU A 258 -42.01 7.33 14.55
C LEU A 258 -41.32 6.62 13.36
N ALA A 259 -40.85 7.35 12.35
CA ALA A 259 -40.10 6.82 11.23
C ALA A 259 -38.76 7.55 11.08
N THR A 260 -37.67 6.81 11.24
CA THR A 260 -36.30 7.32 11.12
C THR A 260 -35.75 6.95 9.75
N TYR A 261 -35.18 7.93 9.05
CA TYR A 261 -34.44 7.71 7.80
C TYR A 261 -33.02 7.26 8.13
N VAL A 262 -32.62 6.10 7.63
CA VAL A 262 -31.29 5.52 7.86
C VAL A 262 -30.45 5.69 6.59
N PRO A 263 -29.51 6.65 6.55
CA PRO A 263 -28.70 6.91 5.37
C PRO A 263 -27.77 5.75 5.06
N THR A 264 -27.45 5.59 3.78
CA THR A 264 -26.56 4.54 3.28
C THR A 264 -25.50 5.07 2.30
N SER A 265 -25.42 6.39 2.12
CA SER A 265 -24.43 7.06 1.28
C SER A 265 -22.99 6.70 1.63
N HIS A 266 -22.73 6.38 2.90
CA HIS A 266 -21.43 5.97 3.44
C HIS A 266 -21.19 4.46 3.44
N VAL A 267 -22.22 3.64 3.19
CA VAL A 267 -22.12 2.17 3.20
C VAL A 267 -21.32 1.68 2.00
N GLY A 268 -20.30 0.88 2.23
CA GLY A 268 -19.45 0.30 1.23
C GLY A 268 -20.17 -0.64 0.27
N VAL A 269 -19.69 -0.67 -0.96
CA VAL A 269 -20.26 -1.55 -2.01
C VAL A 269 -19.17 -2.43 -2.59
N GLU A 270 -19.38 -3.74 -2.52
CA GLU A 270 -18.49 -4.63 -3.26
C GLU A 270 -18.83 -4.62 -4.74
N ILE A 271 -17.78 -4.51 -5.52
CA ILE A 271 -17.81 -4.49 -6.97
C ILE A 271 -18.14 -5.90 -7.49
N GLY A 272 -19.37 -6.10 -7.95
CA GLY A 272 -19.84 -7.37 -8.51
C GLY A 272 -19.33 -7.68 -9.93
N SER A 273 -19.64 -8.89 -10.41
CA SER A 273 -19.36 -9.35 -11.80
C SER A 273 -20.21 -8.60 -12.84
N PRO A 274 -19.86 -8.63 -14.15
CA PRO A 274 -20.51 -7.85 -15.21
C PRO A 274 -21.99 -8.13 -15.52
N VAL A 275 -22.67 -9.01 -14.76
CA VAL A 275 -23.95 -9.59 -15.16
C VAL A 275 -25.04 -9.38 -14.10
N GLY A 276 -25.88 -8.37 -14.34
CA GLY A 276 -27.15 -8.09 -13.65
C GLY A 276 -27.28 -6.67 -13.08
N LEU A 277 -28.52 -6.17 -13.00
CA LEU A 277 -28.88 -4.89 -12.37
C LEU A 277 -28.68 -5.03 -10.87
N HIS A 278 -27.54 -4.64 -10.30
CA HIS A 278 -27.33 -4.86 -8.86
C HIS A 278 -26.99 -3.55 -8.16
N TYR A 279 -28.01 -2.95 -7.53
CA TYR A 279 -27.86 -1.95 -6.47
C TYR A 279 -27.73 -2.64 -5.10
N HIS A 280 -27.19 -3.86 -5.12
CA HIS A 280 -27.02 -4.68 -3.93
C HIS A 280 -25.77 -4.27 -3.17
N TYR A 281 -25.89 -4.23 -1.86
CA TYR A 281 -24.72 -4.23 -1.01
C TYR A 281 -24.09 -5.62 -1.07
N GLY A 282 -22.81 -5.67 -1.42
CA GLY A 282 -22.00 -6.86 -1.14
C GLY A 282 -21.82 -7.08 0.36
N THR A 283 -21.00 -8.06 0.73
CA THR A 283 -20.87 -8.50 2.13
C THR A 283 -20.57 -7.36 3.10
N LEU A 284 -19.58 -6.51 2.80
CA LEU A 284 -19.26 -5.36 3.65
C LEU A 284 -20.46 -4.44 3.87
N GLY A 285 -21.13 -4.04 2.78
CA GLY A 285 -22.23 -3.10 2.87
C GLY A 285 -23.45 -3.65 3.61
N GLN A 286 -23.71 -4.96 3.54
CA GLN A 286 -24.78 -5.58 4.34
C GLN A 286 -24.49 -5.47 5.84
N LEU A 287 -23.23 -5.71 6.22
CA LEU A 287 -22.79 -5.66 7.61
C LEU A 287 -22.82 -4.22 8.15
N GLU A 288 -22.34 -3.27 7.37
CA GLU A 288 -22.39 -1.84 7.71
C GLU A 288 -23.82 -1.32 7.80
N HIS A 289 -24.71 -1.73 6.88
CA HIS A 289 -26.12 -1.33 6.94
C HIS A 289 -26.82 -1.86 8.19
N GLY A 290 -26.48 -3.07 8.63
CA GLY A 290 -26.95 -3.59 9.92
C GLY A 290 -26.45 -2.79 11.13
N VAL A 291 -25.22 -2.28 11.08
CA VAL A 291 -24.70 -1.34 12.09
C VAL A 291 -25.50 -0.03 12.07
N ASN A 292 -25.80 0.52 10.89
CA ASN A 292 -26.58 1.76 10.79
C ASN A 292 -28.00 1.61 11.35
N TYR A 293 -28.65 0.46 11.13
CA TYR A 293 -29.93 0.18 11.78
C TYR A 293 -29.81 0.09 13.30
N ALA A 294 -28.71 -0.47 13.81
CA ALA A 294 -28.48 -0.56 15.25
C ALA A 294 -28.26 0.82 15.83
N ASP A 295 -27.45 1.66 15.18
CA ASP A 295 -27.17 3.02 15.64
C ASP A 295 -28.42 3.89 15.67
N ALA A 296 -29.20 3.88 14.59
CA ALA A 296 -30.47 4.61 14.54
C ALA A 296 -31.43 4.15 15.65
N TYR A 297 -31.45 2.85 15.97
CA TYR A 297 -32.28 2.32 17.07
C TYR A 297 -31.74 2.68 18.46
N LEU A 298 -30.43 2.61 18.67
CA LEU A 298 -29.79 2.89 19.96
C LEU A 298 -29.91 4.39 20.31
N GLU A 299 -29.69 5.27 19.34
CA GLU A 299 -29.95 6.71 19.48
C GLU A 299 -31.41 6.98 19.88
N ASP A 300 -32.35 6.33 19.21
CA ASP A 300 -33.79 6.43 19.46
C ASP A 300 -34.23 6.02 20.88
N ILE A 301 -33.40 5.26 21.61
CA ILE A 301 -33.63 4.86 23.00
C ILE A 301 -32.70 5.58 23.99
N GLY A 302 -32.00 6.62 23.54
CA GLY A 302 -31.11 7.45 24.37
C GLY A 302 -29.78 6.79 24.70
N MET A 303 -29.35 5.81 23.91
CA MET A 303 -28.01 5.22 23.98
C MET A 303 -27.15 5.84 22.89
N GLU A 304 -26.69 7.06 23.14
CA GLU A 304 -25.81 7.78 22.22
C GLU A 304 -24.42 7.10 22.14
N PRO A 305 -23.78 7.10 20.96
CA PRO A 305 -22.37 6.72 20.86
C PRO A 305 -21.50 7.66 21.71
N GLU A 306 -20.31 7.19 22.12
CA GLU A 306 -19.36 7.96 22.92
C GLU A 306 -19.13 9.36 22.35
N SER A 307 -19.07 10.35 23.24
CA SER A 307 -18.90 11.77 22.90
C SER A 307 -17.61 12.04 22.14
N ALA A 308 -17.66 13.00 21.22
CA ALA A 308 -16.50 13.55 20.52
C ALA A 308 -15.31 13.82 21.48
N ASN A 309 -14.12 13.30 21.12
CA ASN A 309 -12.86 13.61 21.79
C ASN A 309 -12.44 15.03 21.37
N LEU A 310 -13.02 16.04 21.99
CA LEU A 310 -12.63 17.43 21.76
C LEU A 310 -11.17 17.64 22.14
N LEU A 311 -10.47 18.52 21.42
CA LEU A 311 -9.15 19.00 21.82
C LEU A 311 -9.23 19.62 23.23
N PRO A 312 -8.64 19.00 24.27
CA PRO A 312 -8.75 19.52 25.63
C PRO A 312 -7.95 20.81 25.80
N VAL A 313 -6.88 20.96 25.02
CA VAL A 313 -6.01 22.13 24.93
C VAL A 313 -5.79 22.43 23.46
N TRP A 314 -5.93 23.69 23.07
CA TRP A 314 -5.66 24.12 21.70
C TRP A 314 -4.15 24.04 21.42
N PRO A 315 -3.70 23.35 20.35
CA PRO A 315 -2.28 23.03 20.17
C PRO A 315 -1.42 24.22 19.72
N TYR A 316 -2.04 25.28 19.20
CA TYR A 316 -1.31 26.40 18.61
C TYR A 316 -1.26 27.61 19.54
N PRO A 317 -0.07 28.23 19.73
CA PRO A 317 0.06 29.58 20.26
C PRO A 317 -0.89 30.58 19.61
N LYS A 318 -1.43 31.50 20.42
CA LYS A 318 -2.31 32.57 19.94
C LYS A 318 -1.63 33.40 18.84
N GLU A 319 -2.37 33.77 17.79
CA GLU A 319 -1.89 34.58 16.66
C GLU A 319 -0.81 33.91 15.78
N GLN A 320 -0.45 32.64 16.03
CA GLN A 320 0.41 31.90 15.11
C GLN A 320 -0.34 31.62 13.79
N PRO A 321 0.27 31.87 12.62
CA PRO A 321 -0.30 31.45 11.34
C PRO A 321 -0.50 29.94 11.28
N ILE A 322 -1.60 29.49 10.68
CA ILE A 322 -1.93 28.07 10.51
C ILE A 322 -2.03 27.73 9.03
N ASN A 323 -1.28 26.71 8.61
CA ASN A 323 -1.44 26.09 7.31
C ASN A 323 -2.61 25.10 7.34
N LEU A 324 -3.66 25.37 6.57
CA LEU A 324 -4.85 24.52 6.48
C LEU A 324 -4.79 23.67 5.21
N PHE A 325 -4.96 22.35 5.37
CA PHE A 325 -4.99 21.37 4.30
C PHE A 325 -6.39 20.75 4.16
N ILE A 326 -6.96 20.77 2.95
CA ILE A 326 -8.29 20.21 2.69
C ILE A 326 -8.18 18.87 1.98
N LEU A 327 -8.57 17.78 2.63
CA LEU A 327 -8.65 16.46 2.01
C LEU A 327 -10.07 16.22 1.52
N ALA A 328 -10.25 15.99 0.22
CA ALA A 328 -11.55 15.84 -0.40
C ALA A 328 -11.61 14.66 -1.36
N GLY A 329 -12.77 14.01 -1.49
CA GLY A 329 -12.97 12.98 -2.51
C GLY A 329 -13.98 11.91 -2.11
N HIS A 330 -13.90 10.76 -2.77
CA HIS A 330 -14.91 9.71 -2.62
C HIS A 330 -14.46 8.59 -1.66
N ARG A 331 -14.37 7.35 -2.13
CA ARG A 331 -14.28 6.12 -1.34
C ARG A 331 -12.88 5.93 -0.78
N ASN A 332 -11.87 6.16 -1.61
CA ASN A 332 -10.48 6.01 -1.21
C ASN A 332 -10.10 7.13 -0.23
N MET A 333 -10.52 8.37 -0.49
CA MET A 333 -10.30 9.48 0.46
C MET A 333 -11.08 9.30 1.76
N GLU A 334 -12.24 8.64 1.74
CA GLU A 334 -12.96 8.30 2.97
C GLU A 334 -12.25 7.21 3.77
N GLY A 335 -11.60 6.25 3.10
CA GLY A 335 -10.97 5.11 3.74
C GLY A 335 -11.88 3.88 3.86
N GLU A 336 -12.81 3.69 2.91
CA GLU A 336 -13.88 2.67 2.98
C GLU A 336 -13.35 1.23 3.23
N ARG A 337 -12.08 0.96 2.91
CA ARG A 337 -11.42 -0.34 3.05
C ARG A 337 -10.09 -0.32 3.81
N ALA A 338 -9.81 0.77 4.52
CA ALA A 338 -8.66 0.88 5.40
C ALA A 338 -9.12 0.69 6.85
N PHE A 339 -8.96 -0.54 7.34
CA PHE A 339 -9.36 -0.94 8.68
C PHE A 339 -8.21 -0.75 9.66
N VAL A 340 -8.50 -0.23 10.85
CA VAL A 340 -7.49 -0.04 11.91
C VAL A 340 -6.79 -1.35 12.28
N GLN A 341 -7.49 -2.48 12.21
CA GLN A 341 -6.94 -3.80 12.57
C GLN A 341 -5.94 -4.36 11.54
N ASP A 342 -5.90 -3.78 10.34
CA ASP A 342 -4.97 -4.17 9.27
C ASP A 342 -3.71 -3.28 9.24
N VAL A 343 -3.59 -2.31 10.14
CA VAL A 343 -2.37 -1.50 10.31
C VAL A 343 -1.26 -2.37 10.89
N THR A 344 -0.07 -2.28 10.30
CA THR A 344 1.08 -3.06 10.75
C THR A 344 1.62 -2.54 12.08
N LYS A 345 2.45 -3.34 12.76
CA LYS A 345 2.97 -2.98 14.08
C LYS A 345 3.85 -1.71 14.03
N ASP A 346 4.65 -1.57 13.00
CA ASP A 346 5.49 -0.40 12.70
C ASP A 346 4.67 0.86 12.40
N GLN A 347 3.46 0.69 11.83
CA GLN A 347 2.54 1.78 11.53
C GLN A 347 1.54 2.09 12.65
N SER A 348 1.62 1.40 13.79
CA SER A 348 0.65 1.55 14.89
C SER A 348 0.55 2.97 15.44
N HIS A 349 1.64 3.75 15.35
CA HIS A 349 1.67 5.17 15.71
C HIS A 349 0.65 6.03 14.94
N LEU A 350 0.22 5.61 13.74
CA LEU A 350 -0.78 6.33 12.95
C LEU A 350 -2.16 6.28 13.60
N LEU A 351 -2.44 5.28 14.44
CA LEU A 351 -3.73 5.11 15.11
C LEU A 351 -3.85 5.88 16.41
N GLU A 352 -2.77 6.50 16.88
CA GLU A 352 -2.74 7.30 18.11
C GLU A 352 -3.26 8.72 17.84
N ASP A 353 -4.12 9.23 18.73
CA ASP A 353 -4.62 10.60 18.64
C ASP A 353 -3.47 11.61 18.74
N ARG A 354 -3.26 12.37 17.66
CA ARG A 354 -2.25 13.43 17.55
C ARG A 354 -2.81 14.75 18.02
N HIS A 355 -2.64 15.01 19.32
CA HIS A 355 -3.11 16.23 19.98
C HIS A 355 -2.43 17.52 19.51
N ASP A 356 -1.31 17.41 18.79
CA ASP A 356 -0.57 18.52 18.19
C ASP A 356 -1.13 18.96 16.83
N ILE A 357 -2.09 18.22 16.26
CA ILE A 357 -2.70 18.51 14.95
C ILE A 357 -4.21 18.62 15.10
N ALA A 358 -4.76 19.80 14.80
CA ALA A 358 -6.20 20.03 14.79
C ALA A 358 -6.82 19.40 13.53
N PHE A 359 -7.87 18.59 13.74
CA PHE A 359 -8.56 17.86 12.70
C PHE A 359 -10.07 18.13 12.71
N LYS A 360 -10.60 18.44 11.52
CA LYS A 360 -12.04 18.64 11.27
C LYS A 360 -12.49 17.74 10.14
N TYR A 361 -13.70 17.19 10.20
CA TYR A 361 -14.19 16.33 9.13
C TYR A 361 -15.70 16.35 8.95
N SER A 362 -16.11 16.07 7.71
CA SER A 362 -17.47 15.73 7.31
C SER A 362 -17.38 14.59 6.29
N ILE A 363 -17.66 13.37 6.74
CA ILE A 363 -17.46 12.15 5.95
C ILE A 363 -18.80 11.46 5.65
N GLY A 364 -18.83 10.56 4.66
CA GLY A 364 -20.04 9.81 4.32
C GLY A 364 -21.15 10.66 3.69
N GLY A 365 -20.84 11.86 3.19
CA GLY A 365 -21.84 12.83 2.76
C GLY A 365 -22.51 13.58 3.91
N GLY A 366 -21.84 13.67 5.06
CA GLY A 366 -22.31 14.41 6.24
C GLY A 366 -23.05 13.55 7.27
N VAL A 367 -22.96 12.23 7.19
CA VAL A 367 -23.60 11.31 8.16
C VAL A 367 -22.88 11.34 9.53
N LYS A 368 -21.61 11.73 9.55
CA LYS A 368 -20.70 11.87 10.69
C LYS A 368 -19.77 13.00 10.34
N LYS A 369 -19.75 13.96 11.24
CA LYS A 369 -19.02 15.21 11.13
C LYS A 369 -18.77 15.73 12.54
N ASN A 370 -17.75 16.54 12.70
CA ASN A 370 -17.53 17.27 13.94
C ASN A 370 -17.84 18.76 13.73
N GLU A 371 -18.55 19.34 14.71
CA GLU A 371 -18.81 20.79 14.72
C GLU A 371 -17.58 21.56 15.23
N GLU A 372 -16.78 20.96 16.10
CA GLU A 372 -15.53 21.50 16.64
C GLU A 372 -14.29 20.78 16.07
N TRP A 373 -13.09 21.23 16.46
CA TRP A 373 -11.81 20.60 16.12
C TRP A 373 -11.45 19.50 17.14
N GLU A 374 -10.99 18.36 16.64
CA GLU A 374 -10.56 17.19 17.40
C GLU A 374 -9.06 16.91 17.14
N PRO A 375 -8.37 16.10 17.96
CA PRO A 375 -7.06 15.56 17.60
C PRO A 375 -7.11 14.80 16.27
N LEU A 376 -6.03 14.83 15.48
CA LEU A 376 -5.94 13.97 14.31
C LEU A 376 -5.86 12.50 14.75
N GLY A 377 -6.85 11.72 14.37
CA GLY A 377 -6.97 10.30 14.69
C GLY A 377 -8.01 9.60 13.80
N PRO A 378 -8.19 8.27 13.93
CA PRO A 378 -9.12 7.52 13.08
C PRO A 378 -10.57 8.04 13.15
N ALA A 379 -11.07 8.60 12.06
CA ALA A 379 -12.41 9.21 12.01
C ALA A 379 -13.48 8.40 11.28
N GLY A 380 -13.15 7.26 10.65
CA GLY A 380 -14.11 6.45 9.91
C GLY A 380 -15.26 5.90 10.77
N TYR A 381 -16.31 5.40 10.10
CA TYR A 381 -17.54 4.94 10.77
C TYR A 381 -17.42 3.54 11.36
N TYR A 382 -16.59 2.69 10.76
CA TYR A 382 -16.62 1.24 10.97
C TYR A 382 -15.23 0.72 11.37
N ASP A 383 -14.57 1.43 12.29
CA ASP A 383 -13.15 1.24 12.63
C ASP A 383 -12.27 1.39 11.38
N THR A 384 -12.57 2.42 10.57
CA THR A 384 -11.83 2.77 9.36
C THR A 384 -11.14 4.12 9.47
N PHE A 385 -10.23 4.40 8.56
CA PHE A 385 -9.53 5.69 8.46
C PHE A 385 -9.14 5.98 7.01
N GLY A 386 -9.00 7.25 6.64
CA GLY A 386 -8.51 7.63 5.31
C GLY A 386 -7.05 8.09 5.30
N PRO A 387 -6.60 8.72 4.21
CA PRO A 387 -5.22 9.16 4.05
C PRO A 387 -4.81 10.28 5.01
N GLU A 388 -5.75 10.87 5.77
CA GLU A 388 -5.47 11.95 6.73
C GLU A 388 -4.38 11.60 7.76
N LEU A 389 -4.31 10.33 8.19
CA LEU A 389 -3.38 9.91 9.24
C LEU A 389 -1.95 9.92 8.74
N SER A 390 -1.68 9.25 7.61
CA SER A 390 -0.36 9.24 7.01
C SER A 390 0.00 10.59 6.40
N PHE A 391 -0.94 11.31 5.80
CA PHE A 391 -0.73 12.68 5.33
C PHE A 391 -0.25 13.60 6.46
N GLY A 392 -0.94 13.61 7.60
CA GLY A 392 -0.54 14.41 8.76
C GLY A 392 0.77 13.94 9.39
N SER A 393 1.01 12.62 9.47
CA SER A 393 2.28 12.07 9.95
C SER A 393 3.45 12.48 9.07
N THR A 394 3.30 12.42 7.73
CA THR A 394 4.32 12.82 6.76
C THR A 394 4.61 14.31 6.83
N LEU A 395 3.59 15.18 6.91
CA LEU A 395 3.79 16.62 7.10
C LEU A 395 4.53 16.94 8.40
N ALA A 396 4.14 16.30 9.50
CA ALA A 396 4.82 16.48 10.79
C ALA A 396 6.28 16.00 10.75
N GLY A 397 6.56 14.88 10.08
CA GLY A 397 7.91 14.35 9.89
C GLY A 397 8.80 15.27 9.03
N ALA A 398 8.20 16.05 8.14
CA ALA A 398 8.87 17.06 7.31
C ALA A 398 8.94 18.45 7.96
N GLU A 399 8.65 18.53 9.28
CA GLU A 399 8.70 19.77 10.07
C GLU A 399 7.82 20.89 9.48
N GLU A 400 6.64 20.55 8.94
CA GLU A 400 5.63 21.54 8.55
C GLU A 400 5.29 22.44 9.75
N GLU A 401 5.26 23.75 9.51
CA GLU A 401 4.85 24.73 10.52
C GLU A 401 3.41 24.47 10.99
N ALA A 402 2.95 25.13 12.07
CA ALA A 402 1.63 24.87 12.66
C ALA A 402 0.53 24.66 11.62
N PHE A 403 0.00 23.42 11.55
CA PHE A 403 -0.94 23.03 10.50
C PHE A 403 -2.15 22.30 11.04
N ALA A 404 -3.27 22.46 10.34
CA ALA A 404 -4.54 21.81 10.60
C ALA A 404 -5.03 21.06 9.35
N ILE A 405 -5.79 19.99 9.55
CA ILE A 405 -6.35 19.16 8.48
C ILE A 405 -7.88 19.25 8.53
N ALA A 406 -8.52 19.51 7.39
CA ALA A 406 -9.96 19.37 7.28
C ALA A 406 -10.34 18.40 6.15
N LYS A 407 -11.17 17.40 6.45
CA LYS A 407 -11.55 16.33 5.53
C LYS A 407 -13.03 16.39 5.15
N PHE A 408 -13.33 16.46 3.86
CA PHE A 408 -14.70 16.40 3.34
C PHE A 408 -14.84 15.26 2.34
N THR A 409 -15.55 14.19 2.71
CA THR A 409 -15.71 13.03 1.82
C THR A 409 -17.15 12.57 1.66
N HIS A 410 -17.42 11.98 0.50
CA HIS A 410 -18.66 11.31 0.24
C HIS A 410 -18.36 10.03 -0.56
N SER A 411 -18.18 8.89 0.11
CA SER A 411 -17.88 7.61 -0.58
C SER A 411 -18.90 7.22 -1.66
N GLY A 412 -20.15 7.66 -1.54
CA GLY A 412 -21.15 7.43 -2.57
C GLY A 412 -21.15 8.35 -3.80
N SER A 413 -20.35 9.43 -3.83
CA SER A 413 -20.40 10.43 -4.91
C SER A 413 -19.63 9.99 -6.16
N GLN A 414 -19.72 10.76 -7.24
CA GLN A 414 -18.91 10.65 -8.46
C GLN A 414 -18.44 12.06 -8.84
N ILE A 415 -17.45 12.22 -9.72
CA ILE A 415 -16.89 13.55 -10.06
C ILE A 415 -17.97 14.59 -10.42
N ILE A 416 -19.00 14.23 -11.20
CA ILE A 416 -20.11 15.15 -11.56
C ILE A 416 -20.88 15.70 -10.35
N ASP A 417 -20.94 14.95 -9.25
CA ASP A 417 -21.63 15.36 -8.02
C ASP A 417 -20.86 16.50 -7.31
N TRP A 418 -19.58 16.70 -7.66
CA TRP A 418 -18.70 17.75 -7.16
C TRP A 418 -18.64 18.98 -8.08
N THR A 419 -19.28 18.96 -9.25
CA THR A 419 -19.35 20.17 -10.08
C THR A 419 -20.42 21.12 -9.53
N PRO A 420 -20.34 22.43 -9.82
CA PRO A 420 -21.32 23.40 -9.35
C PRO A 420 -22.76 23.05 -9.74
N GLU A 421 -22.96 22.54 -10.95
CA GLU A 421 -24.27 22.15 -11.46
C GLU A 421 -24.81 20.87 -10.80
N GLY A 422 -23.90 19.99 -10.38
CA GLY A 422 -24.18 18.65 -9.89
C GLY A 422 -24.79 17.74 -10.95
N SER A 423 -25.13 16.50 -10.53
CA SER A 423 -25.90 15.58 -11.38
C SER A 423 -27.40 15.91 -11.42
N GLU A 424 -28.17 15.12 -12.18
CA GLU A 424 -29.64 15.19 -12.20
C GLU A 424 -30.26 14.85 -10.83
N ALA A 425 -29.58 14.02 -10.03
CA ALA A 425 -29.98 13.71 -8.67
C ALA A 425 -29.52 14.83 -7.72
N LYS A 426 -30.29 15.92 -7.64
CA LYS A 426 -29.88 17.16 -6.96
C LYS A 426 -29.51 17.00 -5.48
N THR A 427 -30.07 16.02 -4.78
CA THR A 427 -29.65 15.71 -3.39
C THR A 427 -28.23 15.16 -3.26
N ARG A 428 -27.58 14.84 -4.39
CA ARG A 428 -26.19 14.38 -4.44
C ARG A 428 -25.22 15.47 -4.84
N ASN A 429 -25.68 16.68 -5.16
CA ASN A 429 -24.77 17.79 -5.41
C ASN A 429 -24.07 18.14 -4.09
N VAL A 430 -22.80 17.75 -3.97
CA VAL A 430 -21.99 17.98 -2.77
C VAL A 430 -21.21 19.28 -2.83
N TYR A 431 -21.10 19.90 -4.00
CA TYR A 431 -20.28 21.11 -4.19
C TYR A 431 -20.65 22.26 -3.24
N PRO A 432 -21.94 22.64 -3.06
CA PRO A 432 -22.30 23.71 -2.13
C PRO A 432 -21.91 23.39 -0.67
N SER A 433 -22.09 22.14 -0.25
CA SER A 433 -21.75 21.69 1.09
C SER A 433 -20.24 21.63 1.31
N PHE A 434 -19.48 21.21 0.29
CA PHE A 434 -18.03 21.21 0.30
C PHE A 434 -17.47 22.63 0.46
N LEU A 435 -17.94 23.58 -0.36
CA LEU A 435 -17.54 24.99 -0.28
C LEU A 435 -17.90 25.61 1.07
N LYS A 436 -19.09 25.30 1.60
CA LYS A 436 -19.47 25.73 2.95
C LYS A 436 -18.51 25.18 4.00
N PHE A 437 -18.20 23.88 3.94
CA PHE A 437 -17.28 23.24 4.89
C PHE A 437 -15.88 23.87 4.88
N VAL A 438 -15.33 24.17 3.70
CA VAL A 438 -14.04 24.86 3.59
C VAL A 438 -14.08 26.24 4.24
N ARG A 439 -15.11 27.04 3.94
CA ARG A 439 -15.29 28.37 4.58
C ARG A 439 -15.46 28.28 6.09
N ASP A 440 -16.27 27.33 6.56
CA ASP A 440 -16.50 27.12 7.99
C ASP A 440 -15.19 26.71 8.70
N ALA A 441 -14.37 25.86 8.07
CA ALA A 441 -13.07 25.47 8.62
C ALA A 441 -12.14 26.68 8.77
N VAL A 442 -11.98 27.49 7.72
CA VAL A 442 -11.19 28.73 7.76
C VAL A 442 -11.72 29.67 8.84
N GLN A 443 -13.01 30.01 8.81
CA GLN A 443 -13.63 30.93 9.77
C GLN A 443 -13.50 30.43 11.21
N SER A 444 -13.58 29.13 11.44
CA SER A 444 -13.45 28.56 12.78
C SER A 444 -12.04 28.74 13.35
N LEU A 445 -10.99 28.66 12.52
CA LEU A 445 -9.60 28.92 12.91
C LEU A 445 -9.35 30.43 13.11
N GLU A 446 -9.85 31.26 12.21
CA GLU A 446 -9.77 32.73 12.33
C GLU A 446 -10.46 33.22 13.61
N SER A 447 -11.62 32.65 13.94
CA SER A 447 -12.36 33.00 15.17
C SER A 447 -11.59 32.65 16.45
N ARG A 448 -10.63 31.72 16.36
CA ARG A 448 -9.70 31.36 17.44
C ARG A 448 -8.46 32.27 17.47
N GLY A 449 -8.36 33.23 16.56
CA GLY A 449 -7.33 34.27 16.51
C GLY A 449 -6.10 33.91 15.69
N HIS A 450 -6.23 33.04 14.70
CA HIS A 450 -5.14 32.64 13.80
C HIS A 450 -5.26 33.32 12.43
N ASP A 451 -4.11 33.63 11.83
CA ASP A 451 -4.01 33.88 10.39
C ASP A 451 -4.03 32.51 9.68
N VAL A 452 -4.86 32.32 8.66
CA VAL A 452 -5.10 31.00 8.06
C VAL A 452 -4.66 31.00 6.60
N HIS A 453 -3.68 30.16 6.30
CA HIS A 453 -3.20 29.93 4.94
C HIS A 453 -3.77 28.62 4.40
N LEU A 454 -4.71 28.70 3.47
CA LEU A 454 -5.22 27.51 2.78
C LEU A 454 -4.17 27.03 1.77
N GLN A 455 -3.43 25.97 2.11
CA GLN A 455 -2.29 25.47 1.33
C GLN A 455 -2.70 24.65 0.10
N GLY A 456 -3.89 24.07 0.11
CA GLY A 456 -4.43 23.39 -1.07
C GLY A 456 -5.59 22.45 -0.79
N ILE A 457 -6.23 22.01 -1.87
CA ILE A 457 -7.24 20.95 -1.87
C ILE A 457 -6.64 19.67 -2.49
N PHE A 458 -6.71 18.58 -1.74
CA PHE A 458 -6.15 17.29 -2.06
C PHE A 458 -7.27 16.34 -2.46
N TYR A 459 -7.25 15.85 -3.69
CA TYR A 459 -8.33 15.08 -4.29
C TYR A 459 -7.81 13.80 -4.96
N HIS A 460 -8.55 12.70 -4.84
CA HIS A 460 -8.16 11.41 -5.45
C HIS A 460 -9.12 10.98 -6.56
N LEU A 461 -8.54 10.54 -7.68
CA LEU A 461 -9.24 9.99 -8.84
C LEU A 461 -8.92 8.52 -9.05
N GLY A 462 -9.93 7.77 -9.46
CA GLY A 462 -9.72 6.39 -9.90
C GLY A 462 -10.80 5.36 -9.60
N GLU A 463 -11.89 5.78 -8.95
CA GLU A 463 -12.89 4.84 -8.46
C GLU A 463 -13.88 4.42 -9.58
N ASN A 464 -15.16 4.24 -9.23
CA ASN A 464 -16.17 3.69 -10.15
C ASN A 464 -16.39 4.53 -11.42
N ASP A 465 -16.21 5.85 -11.35
CA ASP A 465 -16.33 6.79 -12.47
C ASP A 465 -15.29 6.53 -13.54
N MET A 466 -14.09 6.11 -13.16
CA MET A 466 -13.12 5.67 -14.15
C MET A 466 -13.57 4.38 -14.84
N SER A 467 -14.42 3.57 -14.25
CA SER A 467 -14.92 2.33 -14.86
C SER A 467 -16.15 2.54 -15.77
N MET A 468 -16.59 3.79 -15.97
CA MET A 468 -17.74 4.16 -16.82
C MET A 468 -17.30 5.04 -17.99
N GLY A 469 -17.52 4.60 -19.24
CA GLY A 469 -16.99 5.30 -20.42
C GLY A 469 -17.45 6.74 -20.59
N SER A 470 -18.71 7.07 -20.27
CA SER A 470 -19.20 8.45 -20.31
C SER A 470 -18.53 9.32 -19.25
N TYR A 471 -18.31 8.78 -18.06
CA TYR A 471 -17.68 9.48 -16.93
C TYR A 471 -16.18 9.68 -17.18
N ARG A 472 -15.47 8.61 -17.55
CA ARG A 472 -14.04 8.66 -17.89
C ARG A 472 -13.74 9.72 -18.97
N ARG A 473 -14.58 9.84 -20.00
CA ARG A 473 -14.42 10.85 -21.05
C ARG A 473 -14.66 12.28 -20.58
N LYS A 474 -15.51 12.48 -19.57
CA LYS A 474 -15.88 13.79 -19.02
C LYS A 474 -15.07 14.16 -17.78
N ALA A 475 -14.29 13.24 -17.22
CA ALA A 475 -13.51 13.47 -16.01
C ALA A 475 -12.62 14.72 -16.07
N PRO A 476 -11.83 14.97 -17.14
CA PRO A 476 -11.02 16.20 -17.20
C PRO A 476 -11.87 17.49 -17.16
N GLU A 477 -12.99 17.52 -17.88
CA GLU A 477 -13.92 18.67 -17.91
C GLU A 477 -14.54 18.93 -16.52
N TRP A 478 -15.00 17.88 -15.85
CA TRP A 478 -15.62 18.04 -14.53
C TRP A 478 -14.60 18.36 -13.43
N VAL A 479 -13.41 17.77 -13.48
CA VAL A 479 -12.31 18.13 -12.55
C VAL A 479 -11.91 19.59 -12.75
N ALA A 480 -11.73 20.04 -14.00
CA ALA A 480 -11.48 21.45 -14.29
C ALA A 480 -12.62 22.36 -13.79
N SER A 481 -13.88 21.93 -13.92
CA SER A 481 -15.05 22.69 -13.46
C SER A 481 -15.04 22.91 -11.95
N VAL A 482 -14.82 21.85 -11.15
CA VAL A 482 -14.75 21.98 -9.68
C VAL A 482 -13.58 22.84 -9.24
N ILE A 483 -12.39 22.66 -9.85
CA ILE A 483 -11.19 23.45 -9.55
C ILE A 483 -11.45 24.93 -9.81
N ASN A 484 -11.81 25.27 -11.06
CA ASN A 484 -11.98 26.65 -11.48
C ASN A 484 -13.08 27.37 -10.71
N GLN A 485 -14.23 26.70 -10.50
CA GLN A 485 -15.31 27.34 -9.74
C GLN A 485 -14.94 27.47 -8.26
N SER A 486 -14.24 26.51 -7.66
CA SER A 486 -13.84 26.61 -6.25
C SER A 486 -12.92 27.82 -6.00
N ARG A 487 -12.00 28.12 -6.92
CA ARG A 487 -11.15 29.33 -6.87
C ARG A 487 -11.97 30.61 -6.88
N ILE A 488 -13.00 30.67 -7.74
CA ILE A 488 -13.91 31.82 -7.83
C ILE A 488 -14.74 31.94 -6.55
N ASP A 489 -15.39 30.87 -6.13
CA ASP A 489 -16.34 30.89 -5.02
C ASP A 489 -15.65 31.07 -3.65
N LEU A 490 -14.39 30.63 -3.50
CA LEU A 490 -13.57 30.89 -2.32
C LEU A 490 -12.80 32.22 -2.39
N GLU A 491 -12.88 32.94 -3.53
CA GLU A 491 -12.12 34.17 -3.78
C GLU A 491 -10.60 33.98 -3.68
N LEU A 492 -10.11 32.81 -4.09
CA LEU A 492 -8.70 32.40 -4.05
C LEU A 492 -8.25 31.97 -5.46
N PRO A 493 -7.85 32.90 -6.34
CA PRO A 493 -7.47 32.59 -7.72
C PRO A 493 -6.23 31.69 -7.83
N GLU A 494 -5.35 31.73 -6.82
CA GLU A 494 -4.13 30.93 -6.72
C GLU A 494 -4.31 29.69 -5.81
N LEU A 495 -5.55 29.28 -5.54
CA LEU A 495 -5.79 28.08 -4.73
C LEU A 495 -5.28 26.83 -5.45
N LYS A 496 -4.30 26.18 -4.81
CA LYS A 496 -3.65 24.97 -5.28
C LYS A 496 -4.55 23.75 -5.17
N TRP A 497 -4.47 22.88 -6.17
CA TRP A 497 -5.13 21.59 -6.19
C TRP A 497 -4.11 20.48 -6.45
N PHE A 498 -4.13 19.46 -5.59
CA PHE A 498 -3.32 18.25 -5.70
C PHE A 498 -4.24 17.10 -6.06
N VAL A 499 -4.18 16.64 -7.31
CA VAL A 499 -5.06 15.59 -7.81
C VAL A 499 -4.26 14.31 -8.03
N THR A 500 -4.46 13.32 -7.17
CA THR A 500 -3.88 11.99 -7.37
C THR A 500 -4.74 11.15 -8.32
N GLN A 501 -4.12 10.25 -9.08
CA GLN A 501 -4.80 9.33 -9.98
C GLN A 501 -4.22 7.92 -9.84
N GLN A 502 -5.04 6.93 -9.48
CA GLN A 502 -4.65 5.51 -9.65
C GLN A 502 -4.78 5.07 -11.11
N ALA A 503 -4.13 3.95 -11.45
CA ALA A 503 -4.14 3.43 -12.81
C ALA A 503 -5.59 3.16 -13.30
N PRO A 504 -6.00 3.72 -14.45
CA PRO A 504 -7.31 3.41 -15.01
C PRO A 504 -7.43 1.92 -15.37
N ILE A 505 -8.54 1.30 -14.99
CA ILE A 505 -8.76 -0.12 -15.30
C ILE A 505 -9.12 -0.29 -16.76
N ASP A 506 -8.57 -1.31 -17.42
CA ASP A 506 -9.04 -1.70 -18.74
C ASP A 506 -10.26 -2.63 -18.62
N TYR A 507 -11.44 -2.09 -18.97
CA TYR A 507 -12.69 -2.83 -18.99
C TYR A 507 -13.55 -2.38 -20.17
N LYS A 508 -14.19 -3.32 -20.88
CA LYS A 508 -15.07 -3.02 -22.03
C LYS A 508 -14.45 -2.01 -23.02
N ASP A 509 -13.20 -2.24 -23.42
CA ASP A 509 -12.44 -1.40 -24.36
C ASP A 509 -12.17 0.05 -23.89
N LEU A 510 -12.27 0.33 -22.59
CA LEU A 510 -12.00 1.66 -22.05
C LEU A 510 -10.53 2.07 -22.09
N GLY A 511 -9.58 1.17 -22.36
CA GLY A 511 -8.19 1.50 -22.64
C GLY A 511 -7.99 2.44 -23.85
N LYS A 512 -9.01 2.63 -24.70
CA LYS A 512 -8.98 3.62 -25.80
C LYS A 512 -9.19 5.06 -25.34
N VAL A 513 -9.69 5.27 -24.12
CA VAL A 513 -9.86 6.61 -23.54
C VAL A 513 -8.65 6.90 -22.66
N ASP A 514 -7.69 7.64 -23.20
CA ASP A 514 -6.49 8.06 -22.48
C ASP A 514 -6.79 9.23 -21.54
N VAL A 515 -7.54 8.92 -20.48
CA VAL A 515 -7.91 9.90 -19.45
C VAL A 515 -6.68 10.39 -18.67
N THR A 516 -5.65 9.55 -18.55
CA THR A 516 -4.39 9.91 -17.88
C THR A 516 -3.67 11.01 -18.65
N ALA A 517 -3.51 10.88 -19.96
CA ALA A 517 -2.91 11.94 -20.78
C ALA A 517 -3.78 13.20 -20.79
N ALA A 518 -5.11 13.07 -20.80
CA ALA A 518 -6.01 14.21 -20.77
C ALA A 518 -5.92 15.00 -19.45
N LEU A 519 -5.83 14.32 -18.30
CA LEU A 519 -5.62 14.96 -17.00
C LEU A 519 -4.22 15.57 -16.88
N ALA A 520 -3.19 14.90 -17.41
CA ALA A 520 -1.84 15.46 -17.46
C ALA A 520 -1.79 16.75 -18.29
N GLY A 521 -2.39 16.76 -19.49
CA GLY A 521 -2.45 17.96 -20.32
C GLY A 521 -3.28 19.10 -19.70
N MET A 522 -4.27 18.77 -18.87
CA MET A 522 -5.00 19.76 -18.07
C MET A 522 -4.10 20.39 -17.01
N ALA A 523 -3.34 19.59 -16.27
CA ALA A 523 -2.38 20.08 -15.26
C ALA A 523 -1.23 20.88 -15.87
N GLU A 524 -0.70 20.47 -17.03
CA GLU A 524 0.32 21.26 -17.76
C GLU A 524 -0.16 22.67 -18.12
N GLY A 525 -1.48 22.88 -18.27
CA GLY A 525 -2.09 24.17 -18.59
C GLY A 525 -2.48 25.03 -17.37
N ASP A 526 -2.32 24.52 -16.14
CA ASP A 526 -2.74 25.17 -14.91
C ASP A 526 -1.61 25.10 -13.87
N PRO A 527 -0.86 26.20 -13.62
CA PRO A 527 0.30 26.18 -12.74
C PRO A 527 -0.04 25.89 -11.27
N GLU A 528 -1.30 26.03 -10.88
CA GLU A 528 -1.79 25.77 -9.52
C GLU A 528 -2.46 24.38 -9.40
N LEU A 529 -2.25 23.50 -10.39
CA LEU A 529 -2.75 22.13 -10.40
C LEU A 529 -1.61 21.13 -10.54
N THR A 530 -1.41 20.35 -9.49
CA THR A 530 -0.43 19.25 -9.46
C THR A 530 -1.15 17.91 -9.67
N HIS A 531 -0.86 17.21 -10.77
CA HIS A 531 -1.42 15.89 -11.09
C HIS A 531 -0.43 14.76 -10.77
N ILE A 532 -0.78 13.91 -9.81
CA ILE A 532 0.11 12.91 -9.21
C ILE A 532 -0.34 11.51 -9.64
N LYS A 533 0.51 10.76 -10.33
CA LYS A 533 0.19 9.39 -10.75
C LYS A 533 0.61 8.40 -9.67
N VAL A 534 -0.36 7.78 -9.02
CA VAL A 534 -0.16 6.80 -7.95
C VAL A 534 -0.44 5.38 -8.47
N PHE A 535 0.27 5.00 -9.53
CA PHE A 535 0.04 3.72 -10.25
C PHE A 535 0.76 2.53 -9.61
N ASP A 536 1.67 2.81 -8.68
CA ASP A 536 2.54 1.89 -7.97
C ASP A 536 2.07 1.57 -6.55
N LEU A 537 0.90 2.10 -6.13
CA LEU A 537 0.32 1.79 -4.83
C LEU A 537 0.22 0.26 -4.62
N PRO A 538 0.32 -0.23 -3.37
CA PRO A 538 0.46 -1.65 -3.07
C PRO A 538 -0.68 -2.48 -3.66
N GLY A 539 -0.34 -3.72 -4.04
CA GLY A 539 -1.24 -4.63 -4.74
C GLY A 539 -2.57 -4.85 -4.01
N GLN A 540 -3.67 -4.80 -4.77
CA GLN A 540 -5.04 -4.99 -4.28
C GLN A 540 -5.66 -6.24 -4.93
N ASP A 541 -6.55 -6.93 -4.20
CA ASP A 541 -7.37 -8.01 -4.76
C ASP A 541 -8.27 -7.53 -5.92
N ARG A 542 -8.64 -6.23 -5.93
CA ARG A 542 -9.42 -5.58 -6.99
C ARG A 542 -8.95 -4.12 -7.19
N PRO A 543 -8.76 -3.66 -8.42
CA PRO A 543 -8.01 -2.43 -8.73
C PRO A 543 -8.73 -1.08 -8.49
N ILE A 544 -9.85 -1.03 -7.76
CA ILE A 544 -10.69 0.20 -7.64
C ILE A 544 -10.63 0.82 -6.24
N VAL A 545 -10.57 0.00 -5.19
CA VAL A 545 -10.74 0.47 -3.81
C VAL A 545 -9.52 0.03 -3.01
N LEU A 546 -8.77 1.01 -2.53
CA LEU A 546 -7.51 0.81 -1.83
C LEU A 546 -7.74 0.08 -0.50
N THR A 547 -6.86 -0.86 -0.17
CA THR A 547 -6.75 -1.48 1.16
C THR A 547 -5.94 -0.60 2.11
N THR A 548 -5.85 -0.97 3.38
CA THR A 548 -5.07 -0.24 4.40
C THR A 548 -3.68 0.20 3.93
N PRO A 549 -2.81 -0.66 3.36
CA PRO A 549 -1.49 -0.21 2.88
C PRO A 549 -1.57 0.85 1.78
N GLY A 550 -2.53 0.72 0.85
CA GLY A 550 -2.71 1.69 -0.23
C GLY A 550 -3.26 3.03 0.24
N ILE A 551 -4.10 3.06 1.27
CA ILE A 551 -4.58 4.31 1.87
C ILE A 551 -3.46 5.02 2.64
N VAL A 552 -2.63 4.27 3.38
CA VAL A 552 -1.45 4.82 4.05
C VAL A 552 -0.51 5.46 3.01
N GLU A 553 -0.12 4.71 1.98
CA GLU A 553 0.76 5.24 0.94
C GLU A 553 0.11 6.41 0.17
N LEU A 554 -1.20 6.38 -0.10
CA LEU A 554 -1.89 7.52 -0.73
C LEU A 554 -1.74 8.82 0.08
N GLY A 555 -1.86 8.76 1.41
CA GLY A 555 -1.65 9.94 2.26
C GLY A 555 -0.20 10.41 2.27
N GLU A 556 0.77 9.49 2.28
CA GLU A 556 2.20 9.81 2.13
C GLU A 556 2.44 10.54 0.78
N ARG A 557 1.91 10.01 -0.34
CA ARG A 557 2.07 10.59 -1.68
C ARG A 557 1.44 11.99 -1.83
N LEU A 558 0.28 12.22 -1.21
CA LEU A 558 -0.37 13.52 -1.21
C LEU A 558 0.47 14.57 -0.47
N ALA A 559 1.03 14.20 0.70
CA ALA A 559 1.92 15.09 1.45
C ALA A 559 3.22 15.33 0.69
N GLU A 560 3.81 14.27 0.13
CA GLU A 560 4.96 14.29 -0.82
C GLU A 560 4.85 15.35 -1.88
N ALA A 561 3.75 15.34 -2.63
CA ALA A 561 3.54 16.31 -3.70
C ALA A 561 3.49 17.77 -3.20
N TYR A 562 2.82 18.03 -2.07
CA TYR A 562 2.73 19.39 -1.53
C TYR A 562 4.09 19.95 -1.11
N ILE A 563 4.89 19.18 -0.37
CA ILE A 563 6.17 19.68 0.12
C ILE A 563 7.18 19.81 -1.03
N GLN A 564 7.16 18.91 -2.02
CA GLN A 564 7.97 19.07 -3.22
C GLN A 564 7.64 20.39 -3.95
N GLU A 565 6.36 20.73 -4.05
CA GLU A 565 5.93 21.99 -4.64
C GLU A 565 6.39 23.20 -3.80
N ARG A 566 6.27 23.11 -2.46
CA ARG A 566 6.73 24.12 -1.49
C ARG A 566 8.25 24.35 -1.58
N GLU A 567 9.04 23.29 -1.74
CA GLU A 567 10.50 23.35 -1.85
C GLU A 567 10.97 23.78 -3.26
N GLY A 568 10.10 23.63 -4.27
CA GLY A 568 10.31 24.08 -5.64
C GLY A 568 10.80 22.97 -6.59
N MET A 569 10.25 22.96 -7.81
CA MET A 569 10.65 22.00 -8.87
C MET A 569 12.15 22.10 -9.19
N GLY A 570 12.89 21.03 -8.87
CA GLY A 570 14.34 20.95 -9.09
C GLY A 570 15.20 21.12 -7.84
N ALA A 571 14.60 21.48 -6.70
CA ALA A 571 15.24 21.34 -5.40
C ALA A 571 15.29 19.85 -5.01
N ILE A 572 16.34 19.44 -4.29
CA ILE A 572 16.40 18.09 -3.73
C ILE A 572 15.41 18.03 -2.56
N PRO A 573 14.49 17.03 -2.52
CA PRO A 573 13.48 16.88 -1.47
C PRO A 573 14.13 16.50 -0.13
N SER A 574 14.80 17.46 0.50
CA SER A 574 15.78 17.22 1.56
C SER A 574 15.12 16.75 2.85
N SER A 575 13.94 17.29 3.15
CA SER A 575 13.09 16.84 4.25
C SER A 575 12.67 15.38 4.09
N TYR A 576 12.29 14.96 2.87
CA TYR A 576 11.92 13.58 2.57
C TYR A 576 13.06 12.60 2.63
N LEU A 577 14.20 12.96 2.06
CA LEU A 577 15.38 12.11 2.11
C LEU A 577 15.80 11.88 3.57
N LYS A 578 15.69 12.91 4.43
CA LYS A 578 15.96 12.79 5.86
C LYS A 578 14.93 11.91 6.57
N ALA A 579 13.64 12.15 6.32
CA ALA A 579 12.57 11.33 6.88
C ALA A 579 12.66 9.86 6.45
N LEU A 580 13.01 9.60 5.19
CA LEU A 580 13.24 8.26 4.65
C LEU A 580 14.45 7.59 5.30
N GLN A 581 15.57 8.30 5.46
CA GLN A 581 16.74 7.80 6.18
C GLN A 581 16.41 7.41 7.61
N LYS A 582 15.57 8.21 8.30
CA LYS A 582 15.08 7.91 9.64
C LYS A 582 14.15 6.70 9.65
N LYS A 583 13.23 6.63 8.68
CA LYS A 583 12.32 5.49 8.49
C LYS A 583 13.11 4.19 8.33
N PHE A 584 14.20 4.17 7.55
CA PHE A 584 15.07 3.00 7.43
C PHE A 584 15.67 2.53 8.76
N ILE A 585 15.87 3.42 9.73
CA ILE A 585 16.31 3.03 11.09
C ILE A 585 15.13 2.49 11.90
N GLU A 586 13.99 3.19 11.85
CA GLU A 586 12.79 2.85 12.62
C GLU A 586 12.17 1.51 12.19
N THR A 587 12.21 1.18 10.90
CA THR A 587 11.74 -0.10 10.33
C THR A 587 12.75 -1.24 10.51
N GLY A 588 13.98 -0.94 10.94
CA GLY A 588 15.05 -1.92 11.02
C GLY A 588 15.62 -2.32 9.67
N ASP A 589 15.45 -1.50 8.63
CA ASP A 589 16.09 -1.73 7.33
C ASP A 589 17.61 -1.43 7.40
N THR A 590 18.02 -0.46 8.22
CA THR A 590 19.41 -0.06 8.44
C THR A 590 19.68 0.30 9.91
N MET A 591 20.96 0.40 10.27
CA MET A 591 21.42 1.15 11.44
C MET A 591 21.75 2.58 11.00
N SER A 592 22.78 3.24 11.54
CA SER A 592 23.20 4.55 11.02
C SER A 592 23.44 4.47 9.50
N ASN A 593 22.99 5.50 8.79
CA ASN A 593 23.13 5.62 7.35
C ASN A 593 23.45 7.06 6.93
N VAL A 594 24.12 7.21 5.79
CA VAL A 594 24.44 8.51 5.21
C VAL A 594 24.07 8.54 3.74
N LEU A 595 23.44 9.63 3.32
CA LEU A 595 23.04 9.88 1.94
C LEU A 595 23.61 11.22 1.48
N ARG A 596 24.18 11.21 0.27
CA ARG A 596 24.68 12.40 -0.42
C ARG A 596 24.11 12.47 -1.83
N ILE A 597 23.51 13.60 -2.16
CA ILE A 597 23.13 13.97 -3.53
C ILE A 597 23.96 15.18 -3.95
N GLY A 598 24.65 15.09 -5.09
CA GLY A 598 25.46 16.19 -5.62
C GLY A 598 25.21 16.40 -7.10
N ASN A 599 25.63 17.55 -7.61
CA ASN A 599 25.60 17.89 -9.04
C ASN A 599 27.00 18.31 -9.50
N LYS A 600 27.14 18.80 -10.74
CA LYS A 600 28.42 19.28 -11.28
C LYS A 600 29.12 20.37 -10.45
N ASP A 601 28.36 21.18 -9.70
CA ASP A 601 28.83 22.41 -9.07
C ASP A 601 28.94 22.31 -7.53
N SER A 602 28.12 21.47 -6.89
CA SER A 602 27.91 21.49 -5.44
C SER A 602 27.27 20.21 -4.90
N VAL A 603 27.27 20.08 -3.57
CA VAL A 603 26.47 19.10 -2.86
C VAL A 603 25.10 19.69 -2.60
N LEU A 604 24.06 19.01 -3.08
CA LEU A 604 22.68 19.46 -2.95
C LEU A 604 22.01 18.92 -1.69
N TYR A 605 22.42 17.74 -1.24
CA TYR A 605 21.97 17.12 0.00
C TYR A 605 23.10 16.28 0.60
N HIS A 606 23.27 16.36 1.91
CA HIS A 606 24.17 15.52 2.67
C HIS A 606 23.63 15.40 4.09
N HIS A 607 23.26 14.20 4.50
CA HIS A 607 22.77 13.96 5.85
C HIS A 607 23.16 12.57 6.33
N ALA A 608 23.68 12.51 7.56
CA ALA A 608 23.91 11.29 8.30
C ALA A 608 22.81 11.14 9.35
N GLU A 609 22.01 10.09 9.22
CA GLU A 609 21.02 9.71 10.22
C GLU A 609 21.62 8.63 11.10
N ASN A 610 21.72 8.92 12.41
CA ASN A 610 22.43 8.06 13.35
C ASN A 610 21.44 7.29 14.22
N SER A 611 21.70 5.99 14.39
CA SER A 611 20.94 5.16 15.32
C SER A 611 21.21 5.58 16.77
N MET A 612 20.21 5.40 17.62
CA MET A 612 20.32 5.59 19.07
C MET A 612 20.91 4.37 19.80
N ASP A 613 21.29 3.32 19.06
CA ASP A 613 21.91 2.12 19.62
C ASP A 613 23.35 2.41 20.06
N GLU A 614 23.65 2.19 21.33
CA GLU A 614 24.99 2.44 21.93
C GLU A 614 26.11 1.60 21.30
N ARG A 615 25.76 0.54 20.56
CA ARG A 615 26.69 -0.34 19.84
C ARG A 615 27.09 0.25 18.48
N ASP A 616 26.29 1.18 17.97
CA ASP A 616 26.57 1.88 16.73
C ASP A 616 27.50 3.07 16.97
N ARG A 617 28.02 3.64 15.89
CA ARG A 617 28.88 4.81 15.95
C ARG A 617 28.34 5.88 15.00
N PRO A 618 28.25 7.14 15.44
CA PRO A 618 27.83 8.22 14.58
C PRO A 618 28.68 8.28 13.32
N ILE A 619 28.02 8.43 12.18
CA ILE A 619 28.67 8.63 10.89
C ILE A 619 29.09 10.09 10.79
N ASP A 620 30.36 10.30 10.46
CA ASP A 620 30.96 11.59 10.16
C ASP A 620 31.73 11.53 8.82
N GLN A 621 32.33 12.66 8.44
CA GLN A 621 33.11 12.79 7.20
C GLN A 621 34.33 11.85 7.12
N ASP A 622 34.88 11.44 8.27
CA ASP A 622 36.06 10.58 8.35
C ASP A 622 35.71 9.09 8.40
N THR A 623 34.42 8.77 8.48
CA THR A 623 33.91 7.40 8.61
C THR A 623 34.20 6.60 7.34
N LEU A 624 34.88 5.46 7.54
CA LEU A 624 35.29 4.54 6.51
C LEU A 624 34.27 3.40 6.36
N PHE A 625 33.85 3.18 5.12
CA PHE A 625 32.98 2.06 4.74
C PHE A 625 33.75 1.08 3.86
N PRO A 626 33.58 -0.24 4.07
CA PRO A 626 33.97 -1.22 3.08
C PRO A 626 33.01 -1.11 1.90
N ILE A 627 33.50 -0.65 0.75
CA ILE A 627 32.63 -0.37 -0.41
C ILE A 627 32.43 -1.60 -1.30
N TRP A 628 33.15 -2.69 -1.03
CA TRP A 628 32.97 -3.98 -1.69
C TRP A 628 32.91 -3.82 -3.21
N SER A 629 31.84 -4.29 -3.84
CA SER A 629 31.67 -4.31 -5.29
C SER A 629 31.66 -2.93 -5.95
N MET A 630 31.47 -1.83 -5.21
CA MET A 630 31.72 -0.47 -5.72
C MET A 630 33.21 -0.22 -6.06
N THR A 631 34.11 -1.13 -5.72
CA THR A 631 35.50 -1.16 -6.22
C THR A 631 35.56 -1.43 -7.72
N LYS A 632 34.61 -2.21 -8.28
CA LYS A 632 34.62 -2.62 -9.69
C LYS A 632 34.60 -1.44 -10.67
N PRO A 633 33.72 -0.42 -10.51
CA PRO A 633 33.80 0.81 -11.30
C PRO A 633 35.17 1.48 -11.33
N VAL A 634 35.89 1.51 -10.20
CA VAL A 634 37.23 2.14 -10.09
C VAL A 634 38.25 1.32 -10.89
N THR A 635 38.23 -0.01 -10.74
CA THR A 635 39.11 -0.91 -11.50
C THR A 635 38.81 -0.90 -12.99
N SER A 636 37.53 -0.83 -13.37
CA SER A 636 37.13 -0.70 -14.78
C SER A 636 37.61 0.62 -15.37
N LEU A 637 37.50 1.74 -14.63
CA LEU A 637 38.08 3.03 -15.05
C LEU A 637 39.60 2.91 -15.26
N ALA A 638 40.31 2.32 -14.30
CA ALA A 638 41.76 2.10 -14.38
C ALA A 638 42.16 1.26 -15.60
N ALA A 639 41.43 0.18 -15.90
CA ALA A 639 41.66 -0.62 -17.10
C ALA A 639 41.42 0.18 -18.38
N MET A 640 40.37 1.00 -18.41
CA MET A 640 40.02 1.79 -19.60
C MET A 640 40.98 2.97 -19.83
N ILE A 641 41.63 3.49 -18.79
CA ILE A 641 42.76 4.43 -18.92
C ILE A 641 43.91 3.75 -19.69
N LEU A 642 44.30 2.53 -19.31
CA LEU A 642 45.34 1.78 -20.03
C LEU A 642 44.92 1.42 -21.47
N HIS A 643 43.64 1.18 -21.71
CA HIS A 643 43.10 0.97 -23.05
C HIS A 643 43.25 2.23 -23.92
N GLU A 644 42.91 3.42 -23.41
CA GLU A 644 43.10 4.70 -24.12
C GLU A 644 44.58 4.96 -24.44
N GLU A 645 45.47 4.58 -23.53
CA GLU A 645 46.93 4.70 -23.70
C GLU A 645 47.50 3.63 -24.64
N GLY A 646 46.68 2.71 -25.14
CA GLY A 646 47.06 1.72 -26.14
C GLY A 646 47.77 0.48 -25.60
N PHE A 647 47.75 0.23 -24.29
CA PHE A 647 48.39 -0.96 -23.70
C PHE A 647 47.71 -2.27 -24.10
N PHE A 648 46.39 -2.23 -24.36
CA PHE A 648 45.64 -3.37 -24.88
C PHE A 648 44.40 -2.91 -25.65
N GLN A 649 43.90 -3.77 -26.54
CA GLN A 649 42.56 -3.65 -27.13
C GLN A 649 41.57 -4.51 -26.35
N LEU A 650 40.29 -4.14 -26.31
CA LEU A 650 39.26 -4.84 -25.53
C LEU A 650 39.16 -6.34 -25.85
N ASP A 651 39.41 -6.72 -27.10
CA ASP A 651 39.34 -8.09 -27.59
C ASP A 651 40.71 -8.80 -27.61
N ASP A 652 41.76 -8.17 -27.06
CA ASP A 652 43.03 -8.83 -26.84
C ASP A 652 42.91 -9.93 -25.76
N PRO A 653 43.62 -11.06 -25.93
CA PRO A 653 43.70 -12.08 -24.91
C PRO A 653 44.51 -11.57 -23.70
N VAL A 654 43.94 -11.71 -22.51
CA VAL A 654 44.59 -11.33 -21.24
C VAL A 654 45.82 -12.20 -20.96
N SER A 655 45.87 -13.40 -21.55
CA SER A 655 47.01 -14.31 -21.45
C SER A 655 48.32 -13.75 -22.03
N LYS A 656 48.28 -12.67 -22.82
CA LYS A 656 49.49 -11.92 -23.22
C LYS A 656 50.28 -11.38 -22.02
N VAL A 657 49.61 -11.04 -20.91
CA VAL A 657 50.24 -10.53 -19.69
C VAL A 657 50.11 -11.47 -18.49
N ILE A 658 49.11 -12.36 -18.49
CA ILE A 658 48.95 -13.44 -17.49
C ILE A 658 48.83 -14.79 -18.23
N PRO A 659 49.94 -15.37 -18.74
CA PRO A 659 49.90 -16.58 -19.57
C PRO A 659 49.19 -17.78 -18.93
N ALA A 660 49.19 -17.85 -17.60
CA ALA A 660 48.58 -18.93 -16.85
C ALA A 660 47.04 -19.03 -17.05
N LEU A 661 46.37 -17.95 -17.46
CA LEU A 661 44.93 -17.96 -17.74
C LEU A 661 44.51 -18.91 -18.87
N ASP A 662 45.40 -19.21 -19.83
CA ASP A 662 45.09 -20.16 -20.90
C ASP A 662 45.08 -21.63 -20.42
N GLN A 663 45.48 -21.89 -19.17
CA GLN A 663 45.40 -23.21 -18.54
C GLN A 663 44.02 -23.51 -17.94
N LEU A 664 43.19 -22.48 -17.77
CA LEU A 664 41.84 -22.62 -17.19
C LEU A 664 41.00 -23.65 -17.95
N GLN A 665 40.16 -24.36 -17.21
CA GLN A 665 39.26 -25.36 -17.76
C GLN A 665 37.81 -24.94 -17.52
N VAL A 666 36.88 -25.40 -18.34
CA VAL A 666 35.44 -25.11 -18.25
C VAL A 666 34.69 -26.35 -17.80
N LYS A 667 33.81 -26.18 -16.82
CA LYS A 667 32.95 -27.22 -16.26
C LYS A 667 31.96 -27.74 -17.29
N THR A 668 31.80 -29.06 -17.31
CA THR A 668 30.83 -29.76 -18.15
C THR A 668 30.17 -30.89 -17.37
N LYS A 669 29.13 -31.51 -17.94
CA LYS A 669 28.48 -32.69 -17.35
C LYS A 669 29.40 -33.92 -17.24
N LYS A 670 30.57 -33.93 -17.89
CA LYS A 670 31.49 -35.07 -17.97
C LYS A 670 32.86 -34.80 -17.32
N GLY A 671 33.02 -33.70 -16.59
CA GLY A 671 34.30 -33.22 -16.08
C GLY A 671 34.57 -31.80 -16.57
N SER A 672 35.81 -31.47 -16.90
CA SER A 672 36.19 -30.17 -17.45
C SER A 672 36.79 -30.29 -18.86
N VAL A 673 36.76 -29.21 -19.63
CA VAL A 673 37.34 -29.12 -20.99
C VAL A 673 38.15 -27.82 -21.14
N PRO A 674 39.14 -27.75 -22.04
CA PRO A 674 39.89 -26.51 -22.25
C PRO A 674 39.03 -25.34 -22.76
N LEU A 675 39.59 -24.13 -22.67
CA LEU A 675 39.00 -22.94 -23.29
C LEU A 675 38.91 -23.12 -24.81
N LYS A 676 37.80 -22.69 -25.42
CA LYS A 676 37.66 -22.60 -26.89
C LYS A 676 38.42 -21.40 -27.48
N ARG A 677 38.60 -20.36 -26.67
CA ARG A 677 39.35 -19.13 -26.95
C ARG A 677 39.86 -18.56 -25.63
N SER A 678 40.94 -17.80 -25.66
CA SER A 678 41.42 -17.07 -24.49
C SER A 678 40.39 -16.05 -23.97
N ILE A 679 40.43 -15.80 -22.66
CA ILE A 679 39.66 -14.73 -22.00
C ILE A 679 40.20 -13.37 -22.47
N THR A 680 39.30 -12.46 -22.85
CA THR A 680 39.65 -11.09 -23.27
C THR A 680 39.40 -10.07 -22.16
N TYR A 681 39.93 -8.84 -22.31
CA TYR A 681 39.62 -7.75 -21.38
C TYR A 681 38.13 -7.42 -21.36
N ARG A 682 37.45 -7.48 -22.52
CA ARG A 682 36.00 -7.38 -22.65
C ARG A 682 35.29 -8.41 -21.78
N ASP A 683 35.77 -9.66 -21.76
CA ASP A 683 35.16 -10.69 -20.93
C ASP A 683 35.28 -10.42 -19.44
N LEU A 684 36.42 -9.86 -19.01
CA LEU A 684 36.62 -9.50 -17.60
C LEU A 684 35.72 -8.33 -17.18
N LEU A 685 35.65 -7.28 -18.02
CA LEU A 685 34.83 -6.08 -17.76
C LEU A 685 33.32 -6.36 -17.76
N LEU A 686 32.87 -7.39 -18.49
CA LEU A 686 31.45 -7.78 -18.60
C LEU A 686 31.07 -8.98 -17.75
N HIS A 687 31.99 -9.53 -16.94
CA HIS A 687 31.73 -10.76 -16.21
C HIS A 687 31.27 -11.92 -17.14
N THR A 688 31.80 -11.99 -18.36
CA THR A 688 31.52 -13.06 -19.33
C THR A 688 32.68 -14.05 -19.46
N SER A 689 33.70 -13.94 -18.62
CA SER A 689 34.87 -14.83 -18.60
C SER A 689 34.54 -16.27 -18.17
N GLY A 690 33.44 -16.47 -17.42
CA GLY A 690 33.10 -17.73 -16.76
C GLY A 690 33.72 -17.90 -15.36
N ILE A 691 34.51 -16.94 -14.90
CA ILE A 691 35.12 -16.92 -13.56
C ILE A 691 34.04 -16.60 -12.52
N ALA A 692 33.75 -17.57 -11.65
CA ALA A 692 32.89 -17.42 -10.47
C ALA A 692 33.73 -17.05 -9.23
N GLY A 693 33.38 -17.54 -8.04
CA GLY A 693 34.24 -17.49 -6.86
C GLY A 693 33.68 -16.76 -5.64
N TYR A 694 32.39 -16.36 -5.68
CA TYR A 694 31.66 -15.86 -4.50
C TYR A 694 30.76 -16.93 -3.87
N ASP A 695 31.03 -18.21 -4.12
CA ASP A 695 30.42 -19.30 -3.37
C ASP A 695 31.08 -19.45 -1.99
N GLY A 696 30.27 -19.69 -0.97
CA GLY A 696 30.69 -19.72 0.44
C GLY A 696 30.68 -18.34 1.10
N SER A 697 31.21 -18.27 2.32
CA SER A 697 31.32 -17.09 3.19
C SER A 697 32.39 -17.37 4.25
N PHE A 698 32.64 -16.45 5.18
CA PHE A 698 33.59 -16.68 6.28
C PHE A 698 33.35 -17.97 7.10
N ASP A 699 32.12 -18.49 7.13
CA ASP A 699 31.70 -19.68 7.87
C ASP A 699 31.22 -20.85 6.98
N GLN A 700 31.23 -20.68 5.66
CA GLN A 700 30.78 -21.70 4.71
C GLN A 700 31.94 -22.12 3.79
N GLU A 701 32.02 -23.42 3.52
CA GLU A 701 32.96 -23.94 2.54
C GLU A 701 32.63 -23.41 1.15
N GLY A 702 33.64 -22.94 0.42
CA GLY A 702 33.50 -22.38 -0.91
C GLY A 702 34.75 -21.63 -1.34
N THR A 703 34.81 -21.30 -2.62
CA THR A 703 35.98 -20.64 -3.23
C THR A 703 36.34 -19.34 -2.53
N TRP A 704 35.35 -18.57 -2.06
CA TRP A 704 35.59 -17.28 -1.43
C TRP A 704 36.43 -17.39 -0.15
N LYS A 705 36.17 -18.42 0.67
CA LYS A 705 36.96 -18.69 1.87
C LYS A 705 38.43 -18.95 1.53
N GLU A 706 38.69 -19.76 0.50
CA GLU A 706 40.06 -20.04 0.02
C GLU A 706 40.74 -18.76 -0.49
N VAL A 707 40.01 -17.87 -1.17
CA VAL A 707 40.55 -16.57 -1.63
C VAL A 707 41.03 -15.72 -0.46
N MET A 708 40.26 -15.69 0.65
CA MET A 708 40.61 -14.89 1.82
C MET A 708 41.82 -15.42 2.62
N GLU A 709 42.31 -16.61 2.29
CA GLU A 709 43.53 -17.21 2.87
C GLU A 709 44.79 -16.94 2.03
N LEU A 710 44.64 -16.34 0.85
CA LEU A 710 45.76 -16.04 -0.06
C LEU A 710 46.55 -14.78 0.37
N ASP A 711 47.81 -14.74 -0.04
CA ASP A 711 48.71 -13.62 0.26
C ASP A 711 48.80 -12.58 -0.89
N ASP A 712 48.55 -13.01 -2.14
CA ASP A 712 48.69 -12.18 -3.34
C ASP A 712 47.78 -12.60 -4.52
N LEU A 713 47.69 -11.72 -5.52
CA LEU A 713 46.90 -11.96 -6.74
C LEU A 713 47.48 -13.05 -7.65
N GLU A 714 48.77 -13.40 -7.54
CA GLU A 714 49.36 -14.49 -8.32
C GLU A 714 48.85 -15.85 -7.81
N SER A 715 48.80 -16.00 -6.49
CA SER A 715 48.18 -17.14 -5.81
C SER A 715 46.67 -17.24 -6.11
N LEU A 716 46.00 -16.12 -6.35
CA LEU A 716 44.61 -16.12 -6.83
C LEU A 716 44.49 -16.74 -8.23
N ILE A 717 45.42 -16.43 -9.14
CA ILE A 717 45.43 -17.06 -10.47
C ILE A 717 45.63 -18.58 -10.34
N ASP A 718 46.55 -19.03 -9.48
CA ASP A 718 46.78 -20.45 -9.23
C ASP A 718 45.55 -21.15 -8.65
N LEU A 719 44.87 -20.52 -7.68
CA LEU A 719 43.60 -21.02 -7.14
C LEU A 719 42.56 -21.14 -8.25
N LEU A 720 42.38 -20.12 -9.09
CA LEU A 720 41.42 -20.14 -10.18
C LEU A 720 41.74 -21.24 -11.21
N ILE A 721 43.01 -21.53 -11.48
CA ILE A 721 43.42 -22.64 -12.38
C ILE A 721 42.99 -23.99 -11.81
N SER A 722 42.99 -24.15 -10.49
CA SER A 722 42.53 -25.38 -9.83
C SER A 722 41.00 -25.58 -9.90
N LYS A 723 40.24 -24.54 -10.26
CA LYS A 723 38.77 -24.55 -10.30
C LYS A 723 38.27 -24.41 -11.76
N PRO A 724 37.31 -25.24 -12.23
CA PRO A 724 36.78 -25.07 -13.56
C PRO A 724 35.79 -23.89 -13.65
N LEU A 725 35.87 -23.09 -14.71
CA LEU A 725 34.94 -22.01 -15.07
C LEU A 725 33.52 -22.54 -15.29
N GLU A 726 32.50 -21.72 -15.04
CA GLU A 726 31.09 -22.14 -15.13
C GLU A 726 30.55 -22.20 -16.58
N HIS A 727 31.21 -21.54 -17.52
CA HIS A 727 30.95 -21.60 -18.97
C HIS A 727 32.17 -21.13 -19.76
N GLN A 728 32.13 -21.28 -21.09
CA GLN A 728 33.19 -20.75 -21.94
C GLN A 728 33.14 -19.21 -22.00
N PRO A 729 34.29 -18.55 -22.18
CA PRO A 729 34.33 -17.09 -22.30
C PRO A 729 33.38 -16.55 -23.38
N GLY A 730 32.57 -15.56 -23.03
CA GLY A 730 31.59 -14.89 -23.88
C GLY A 730 30.23 -15.60 -24.02
N GLU A 731 30.03 -16.79 -23.44
CA GLU A 731 28.77 -17.54 -23.62
C GLU A 731 27.63 -17.01 -22.74
N ARG A 732 27.91 -16.54 -21.51
CA ARG A 732 26.92 -16.04 -20.53
C ARG A 732 27.56 -14.99 -19.62
N HIS A 733 26.73 -14.29 -18.85
CA HIS A 733 27.16 -13.49 -17.70
C HIS A 733 27.23 -14.36 -16.42
N THR A 734 28.36 -14.31 -15.70
CA THR A 734 28.56 -14.91 -14.38
C THR A 734 29.28 -13.90 -13.48
N TYR A 735 28.57 -13.37 -12.48
CA TYR A 735 29.16 -12.46 -11.51
C TYR A 735 30.19 -13.21 -10.65
N GLY A 736 31.39 -12.65 -10.48
CA GLY A 736 32.52 -13.37 -9.91
C GLY A 736 33.83 -12.58 -9.94
N LEU A 737 34.95 -13.25 -9.66
CA LEU A 737 36.28 -12.67 -9.45
C LEU A 737 36.98 -12.12 -10.71
N SER A 738 36.25 -11.92 -11.80
CA SER A 738 36.78 -11.38 -13.06
C SER A 738 37.48 -10.04 -12.87
N THR A 739 36.95 -9.17 -12.01
CA THR A 739 37.53 -7.84 -11.76
C THR A 739 38.81 -7.90 -10.90
N ALA A 740 38.99 -8.93 -10.07
CA ALA A 740 40.25 -9.16 -9.37
C ALA A 740 41.35 -9.59 -10.34
N VAL A 741 41.01 -10.45 -11.32
CA VAL A 741 41.93 -10.80 -12.43
C VAL A 741 42.25 -9.58 -13.30
N LEU A 742 41.27 -8.71 -13.55
CA LEU A 742 41.50 -7.44 -14.25
C LEU A 742 42.47 -6.53 -13.48
N GLY A 743 42.31 -6.45 -12.15
CA GLY A 743 43.26 -5.78 -11.26
C GLY A 743 44.69 -6.31 -11.43
N HIS A 744 44.86 -7.63 -11.44
CA HIS A 744 46.18 -8.22 -11.67
C HIS A 744 46.75 -7.91 -13.07
N ALA A 745 45.90 -7.86 -14.10
CA ALA A 745 46.34 -7.49 -15.45
C ALA A 745 46.82 -6.03 -15.50
N ILE A 746 46.17 -5.12 -14.75
CA ILE A 746 46.62 -3.72 -14.59
C ILE A 746 48.01 -3.68 -13.97
N GLU A 747 48.28 -4.47 -12.92
CA GLU A 747 49.62 -4.53 -12.30
C GLU A 747 50.70 -4.96 -13.29
N LYS A 748 50.41 -5.97 -14.12
CA LYS A 748 51.36 -6.48 -15.12
C LYS A 748 51.67 -5.46 -16.21
N HIS A 749 50.68 -4.66 -16.65
CA HIS A 749 50.89 -3.59 -17.62
C HIS A 749 51.62 -2.39 -17.02
N ALA A 750 51.23 -1.98 -15.81
CA ALA A 750 51.77 -0.79 -15.16
C ALA A 750 53.16 -1.02 -14.54
N GLY A 751 53.54 -2.27 -14.28
CA GLY A 751 54.81 -2.60 -13.60
C GLY A 751 54.85 -2.17 -12.13
N GLN A 752 53.69 -1.88 -11.55
CA GLN A 752 53.52 -1.46 -10.16
C GLN A 752 52.26 -2.10 -9.55
N SER A 753 52.14 -2.07 -8.22
CA SER A 753 51.00 -2.65 -7.53
C SER A 753 49.72 -1.84 -7.76
N LEU A 754 48.57 -2.50 -7.63
CA LEU A 754 47.26 -1.91 -7.96
C LEU A 754 46.94 -0.67 -7.09
N ASP A 755 47.31 -0.70 -5.81
CA ASP A 755 47.13 0.41 -4.87
C ASP A 755 47.94 1.65 -5.27
N VAL A 756 49.18 1.47 -5.74
CA VAL A 756 50.02 2.56 -6.25
C VAL A 756 49.43 3.13 -7.53
N PHE A 757 49.00 2.27 -8.47
CA PHE A 757 48.37 2.73 -9.71
C PHE A 757 47.08 3.51 -9.43
N PHE A 758 46.20 3.01 -8.56
CA PHE A 758 44.95 3.72 -8.21
C PHE A 758 45.26 5.06 -7.55
N ARG A 759 46.22 5.09 -6.63
CA ARG A 759 46.62 6.32 -5.95
C ARG A 759 47.06 7.40 -6.94
N GLU A 760 48.02 7.09 -7.81
CA GLU A 760 48.63 8.07 -8.72
C GLU A 760 47.69 8.48 -9.87
N ARG A 761 46.91 7.53 -10.40
CA ARG A 761 46.11 7.73 -11.61
C ARG A 761 44.69 8.22 -11.33
N ILE A 762 44.14 7.92 -10.15
CA ILE A 762 42.73 8.19 -9.83
C ILE A 762 42.60 8.98 -8.52
N PHE A 763 43.16 8.49 -7.41
CA PHE A 763 42.85 9.05 -6.09
C PHE A 763 43.51 10.41 -5.83
N GLU A 764 44.82 10.56 -6.06
CA GLU A 764 45.52 11.85 -5.92
C GLU A 764 44.94 12.94 -6.85
N PRO A 765 44.66 12.66 -8.15
CA PRO A 765 43.99 13.63 -9.01
C PRO A 765 42.59 14.05 -8.55
N LEU A 766 41.88 13.18 -7.83
CA LEU A 766 40.54 13.42 -7.30
C LEU A 766 40.53 13.86 -5.82
N ASP A 767 41.69 14.06 -5.20
CA ASP A 767 41.81 14.33 -3.76
C ASP A 767 41.11 13.25 -2.88
N MET A 768 41.12 11.97 -3.28
CA MET A 768 40.53 10.83 -2.55
C MET A 768 41.54 10.19 -1.56
N HIS A 769 41.94 10.94 -0.54
CA HIS A 769 43.04 10.56 0.36
C HIS A 769 42.72 9.43 1.36
N ARG A 770 41.46 9.05 1.49
CA ARG A 770 40.93 8.07 2.44
C ARG A 770 40.42 6.81 1.75
N THR A 771 40.46 6.75 0.42
CA THR A 771 40.20 5.53 -0.36
C THR A 771 41.46 4.68 -0.48
N GLN A 772 41.41 3.43 -0.01
CA GLN A 772 42.59 2.56 0.07
C GLN A 772 42.24 1.07 0.18
N PHE A 773 43.21 0.19 -0.11
CA PHE A 773 43.10 -1.28 0.06
C PHE A 773 43.52 -1.79 1.45
N HIS A 774 44.07 -0.91 2.29
CA HIS A 774 44.65 -1.28 3.58
C HIS A 774 44.12 -0.36 4.67
N LEU A 775 44.01 -0.85 5.89
CA LEU A 775 43.68 -0.03 7.06
C LEU A 775 44.85 -0.03 8.04
N ALA A 776 45.39 1.15 8.35
CA ALA A 776 46.29 1.31 9.49
C ALA A 776 45.53 1.06 10.81
N SER A 777 46.26 0.78 11.90
CA SER A 777 45.65 0.55 13.22
C SER A 777 44.80 1.71 13.70
N ASP A 778 45.16 2.94 13.33
CA ASP A 778 44.40 4.14 13.71
C ASP A 778 43.13 4.32 12.86
N ASP A 779 43.16 3.96 11.57
CA ASP A 779 41.99 4.04 10.67
C ASP A 779 40.90 3.03 11.04
N ARG A 780 41.25 1.91 11.69
CA ARG A 780 40.26 0.94 12.18
C ARG A 780 39.27 1.54 13.17
N ARG A 781 39.64 2.61 13.89
CA ARG A 781 38.70 3.34 14.77
C ARG A 781 37.66 4.12 14.00
N GLN A 782 37.93 4.43 12.73
CA GLN A 782 37.03 5.14 11.83
C GLN A 782 36.20 4.21 10.95
N PHE A 783 36.42 2.90 11.04
CA PHE A 783 35.69 1.87 10.29
C PHE A 783 34.30 1.65 10.91
N GLN A 784 33.24 1.86 10.13
CA GLN A 784 31.88 1.79 10.64
C GLN A 784 31.55 0.40 11.18
N PRO A 785 30.84 0.21 12.32
CA PRO A 785 30.48 -1.12 12.80
C PRO A 785 29.61 -1.89 11.80
N LEU A 786 29.85 -3.20 11.62
CA LEU A 786 28.97 -4.05 10.82
C LEU A 786 27.77 -4.46 11.66
N PHE A 787 26.57 -4.36 11.09
CA PHE A 787 25.37 -4.91 11.70
C PHE A 787 24.78 -6.04 10.87
N VAL A 788 24.50 -7.16 11.52
CA VAL A 788 23.93 -8.35 10.91
C VAL A 788 22.45 -8.42 11.28
N ASP A 789 21.60 -8.40 10.27
CA ASP A 789 20.15 -8.51 10.37
C ASP A 789 19.75 -9.95 10.73
N GLN A 790 18.87 -10.11 11.71
CA GLN A 790 18.31 -11.39 12.13
C GLN A 790 16.79 -11.50 11.85
N GLY A 791 16.21 -10.53 11.14
CA GLY A 791 14.81 -10.45 10.76
C GLY A 791 13.94 -9.66 11.76
N ASP A 792 14.25 -9.73 13.06
CA ASP A 792 13.56 -8.96 14.10
C ASP A 792 14.43 -7.87 14.74
N LYS A 793 15.75 -7.92 14.56
CA LYS A 793 16.73 -6.99 15.12
C LYS A 793 18.10 -7.11 14.45
N PHE A 794 18.95 -6.11 14.70
CA PHE A 794 20.36 -6.15 14.38
C PHE A 794 21.24 -6.61 15.56
N ARG A 795 22.30 -7.36 15.22
CA ARG A 795 23.45 -7.58 16.10
C ARG A 795 24.74 -7.02 15.50
N ILE A 796 25.73 -6.76 16.35
CA ILE A 796 27.08 -6.44 15.88
C ILE A 796 27.67 -7.66 15.14
N GLY A 797 28.27 -7.41 13.99
CA GLY A 797 29.06 -8.36 13.23
C GLY A 797 30.40 -8.65 13.90
N THR A 798 30.86 -9.89 13.81
CA THR A 798 32.16 -10.32 14.30
C THR A 798 33.27 -9.92 13.32
N PRO A 799 34.54 -9.84 13.75
CA PRO A 799 35.65 -9.56 12.83
C PRO A 799 35.82 -10.57 11.68
N LYS A 800 35.25 -11.78 11.79
CA LYS A 800 35.25 -12.76 10.69
C LYS A 800 34.20 -12.43 9.64
N GLU A 801 33.07 -11.87 10.05
CA GLU A 801 31.98 -11.41 9.19
C GLU A 801 32.33 -10.15 8.40
N ASP A 802 33.41 -9.46 8.78
CA ASP A 802 33.98 -8.42 7.94
C ASP A 802 34.47 -8.97 6.59
N GLU A 803 34.89 -10.25 6.58
CA GLU A 803 35.48 -11.02 5.48
C GLU A 803 36.77 -10.42 4.90
N LEU A 804 36.75 -9.15 4.52
CA LEU A 804 37.88 -8.37 4.06
C LEU A 804 38.68 -7.83 5.25
N TYR A 805 39.91 -8.32 5.42
CA TYR A 805 40.74 -7.97 6.56
C TYR A 805 41.53 -6.65 6.40
N TYR A 806 41.71 -6.12 5.18
CA TYR A 806 42.49 -4.88 4.91
C TYR A 806 43.87 -4.86 5.58
N ARG A 807 44.57 -6.01 5.60
CA ARG A 807 45.84 -6.17 6.34
C ARG A 807 46.90 -5.22 5.76
N PRO A 808 47.61 -4.43 6.59
CA PRO A 808 48.75 -3.64 6.13
C PRO A 808 49.76 -4.50 5.37
N GLY A 809 50.14 -4.07 4.17
CA GLY A 809 51.12 -4.77 3.33
C GLY A 809 50.65 -6.04 2.61
N SER A 810 49.36 -6.41 2.68
CA SER A 810 48.81 -7.52 1.87
C SER A 810 48.96 -7.24 0.38
N ARG A 811 49.39 -8.24 -0.40
CA ARG A 811 49.50 -8.11 -1.86
C ARG A 811 48.25 -8.64 -2.57
N LEU A 812 47.24 -9.07 -1.83
CA LEU A 812 45.95 -9.54 -2.33
C LEU A 812 45.02 -8.34 -2.54
N LEU A 813 45.34 -7.52 -3.54
CA LEU A 813 44.59 -6.30 -3.87
C LEU A 813 43.39 -6.64 -4.77
N LEU A 814 42.31 -7.14 -4.17
CA LEU A 814 41.11 -7.57 -4.91
C LEU A 814 40.40 -6.38 -5.57
N GLY A 815 40.69 -6.13 -6.85
CA GLY A 815 40.07 -5.06 -7.64
C GLY A 815 38.55 -5.18 -7.84
N GLY A 816 37.91 -6.22 -7.31
CA GLY A 816 36.46 -6.34 -7.30
C GLY A 816 35.80 -5.88 -6.00
N GLU A 817 36.51 -5.87 -4.86
CA GLU A 817 35.90 -5.78 -3.53
C GLU A 817 36.73 -4.98 -2.52
N GLY A 818 38.04 -4.84 -2.75
CA GLY A 818 39.02 -4.60 -1.69
C GLY A 818 39.18 -3.16 -1.23
N LEU A 819 38.43 -2.19 -1.75
CA LEU A 819 38.55 -0.81 -1.29
C LEU A 819 37.68 -0.54 -0.06
N VAL A 820 38.23 0.26 0.85
CA VAL A 820 37.46 1.13 1.75
C VAL A 820 37.40 2.54 1.20
N SER A 821 36.37 3.30 1.55
CA SER A 821 36.26 4.72 1.19
C SER A 821 35.41 5.49 2.20
N THR A 822 35.43 6.81 2.13
CA THR A 822 34.46 7.69 2.79
C THR A 822 33.36 8.11 1.82
N ILE A 823 32.28 8.67 2.37
CA ILE A 823 31.20 9.29 1.59
C ILE A 823 31.70 10.46 0.74
N GLU A 824 32.73 11.18 1.19
CA GLU A 824 33.28 12.31 0.47
C GLU A 824 34.16 11.86 -0.70
N ASP A 825 35.09 10.95 -0.46
CA ASP A 825 36.01 10.48 -1.49
C ASP A 825 35.26 9.78 -2.64
N TYR A 826 34.34 8.88 -2.30
CA TYR A 826 33.55 8.21 -3.35
C TYR A 826 32.60 9.20 -4.04
N GLY A 827 32.15 10.24 -3.34
CA GLY A 827 31.42 11.35 -3.94
C GLY A 827 32.23 12.08 -5.03
N ARG A 828 33.55 12.25 -4.84
CA ARG A 828 34.45 12.81 -5.87
C ARG A 828 34.62 11.88 -7.07
N PHE A 829 34.58 10.56 -6.86
CA PHE A 829 34.51 9.59 -7.96
C PHE A 829 33.18 9.68 -8.73
N CYS A 830 32.04 9.77 -8.04
CA CYS A 830 30.75 10.03 -8.69
C CYS A 830 30.76 11.34 -9.48
N GLN A 831 31.39 12.38 -8.94
CA GLN A 831 31.57 13.66 -9.61
C GLN A 831 32.38 13.55 -10.90
N LEU A 832 33.47 12.77 -10.90
CA LEU A 832 34.26 12.50 -12.10
C LEU A 832 33.40 11.91 -13.23
N LEU A 833 32.56 10.93 -12.88
CA LEU A 833 31.66 10.26 -13.82
C LEU A 833 30.60 11.22 -14.36
N LEU A 834 30.05 12.08 -13.49
CA LEU A 834 29.08 13.11 -13.87
C LEU A 834 29.72 14.18 -14.77
N ASN A 835 30.97 14.57 -14.48
CA ASN A 835 31.74 15.57 -15.19
C ASN A 835 32.50 14.99 -16.39
N ALA A 836 31.93 13.98 -17.04
CA ALA A 836 32.43 13.51 -18.32
C ALA A 836 33.90 13.04 -18.31
N GLY A 837 34.34 12.42 -17.21
CA GLY A 837 35.71 11.94 -17.04
C GLY A 837 36.73 13.02 -16.65
N SER A 838 36.27 14.22 -16.30
CA SER A 838 37.11 15.32 -15.80
C SER A 838 36.93 15.58 -14.31
N THR A 839 38.04 15.89 -13.63
CA THR A 839 38.03 16.39 -12.24
C THR A 839 37.34 17.75 -12.15
N GLN A 840 36.93 18.18 -10.95
CA GLN A 840 36.38 19.53 -10.73
C GLN A 840 37.39 20.64 -11.11
N ARG A 841 38.69 20.38 -11.04
CA ARG A 841 39.75 21.32 -11.44
C ARG A 841 40.07 21.27 -12.95
N GLY A 842 39.31 20.53 -13.75
CA GLY A 842 39.44 20.47 -15.21
C GLY A 842 40.53 19.53 -15.74
N ARG A 843 41.21 18.76 -14.87
CA ARG A 843 42.10 17.67 -15.32
C ARG A 843 41.25 16.52 -15.89
N GLN A 844 41.47 16.16 -17.15
CA GLN A 844 40.87 14.96 -17.76
C GLN A 844 41.57 13.70 -17.25
N ILE A 845 40.81 12.74 -16.71
CA ILE A 845 41.33 11.44 -16.24
C ILE A 845 41.13 10.36 -17.30
N ILE A 846 39.96 10.35 -17.95
CA ILE A 846 39.59 9.48 -19.07
C ILE A 846 38.80 10.30 -20.07
N SER A 847 38.92 10.08 -21.38
CA SER A 847 38.13 10.88 -22.33
C SER A 847 36.63 10.59 -22.21
N GLN A 848 35.80 11.57 -22.60
CA GLN A 848 34.35 11.38 -22.67
C GLN A 848 33.95 10.25 -23.65
N GLU A 849 34.72 10.06 -24.73
CA GLU A 849 34.45 9.00 -25.71
C GLU A 849 34.58 7.62 -25.08
N THR A 850 35.63 7.39 -24.29
CA THR A 850 35.82 6.11 -23.61
C THR A 850 34.86 5.93 -22.45
N LEU A 851 34.54 6.98 -21.69
CA LEU A 851 33.50 6.88 -20.68
C LEU A 851 32.14 6.52 -21.32
N ASN A 852 31.79 7.16 -22.43
CA ASN A 852 30.59 6.78 -23.21
C ASN A 852 30.65 5.33 -23.70
N LEU A 853 31.82 4.82 -24.06
CA LEU A 853 32.00 3.42 -24.42
C LEU A 853 31.73 2.49 -23.22
N MET A 854 32.18 2.87 -22.02
CA MET A 854 31.91 2.12 -20.79
C MET A 854 30.42 2.05 -20.44
N LEU A 855 29.65 3.10 -20.75
CA LEU A 855 28.23 3.21 -20.40
C LEU A 855 27.25 2.66 -21.45
N LYS A 856 27.76 2.15 -22.58
CA LYS A 856 26.92 1.49 -23.58
C LYS A 856 26.50 0.08 -23.14
N ASP A 857 25.40 -0.40 -23.72
CA ASP A 857 25.03 -1.81 -23.64
C ASP A 857 26.09 -2.65 -24.37
N GLN A 858 26.99 -3.23 -23.58
CA GLN A 858 28.11 -4.04 -24.07
C GLN A 858 27.81 -5.54 -24.01
N LEU A 859 26.79 -5.94 -23.25
CA LEU A 859 26.39 -7.33 -23.07
C LEU A 859 25.49 -7.83 -24.22
N GLY A 860 24.62 -6.96 -24.76
CA GLY A 860 23.78 -7.27 -25.92
C GLY A 860 22.86 -8.48 -25.66
N SER A 861 23.01 -9.54 -26.47
CA SER A 861 22.17 -10.75 -26.37
C SER A 861 22.75 -11.83 -25.45
N ILE A 862 23.89 -11.59 -24.79
CA ILE A 862 24.51 -12.56 -23.89
C ILE A 862 23.59 -12.74 -22.66
N PRO A 863 23.14 -13.96 -22.34
CA PRO A 863 22.18 -14.17 -21.26
C PRO A 863 22.85 -14.14 -19.88
N GLY A 864 22.11 -13.70 -18.85
CA GLY A 864 22.44 -13.95 -17.44
C GLY A 864 22.37 -12.73 -16.52
N PHE A 865 22.58 -11.51 -17.02
CA PHE A 865 22.46 -10.30 -16.21
C PHE A 865 20.99 -9.92 -16.01
N GLY A 866 20.44 -10.16 -14.81
CA GLY A 866 19.06 -9.81 -14.42
C GLY A 866 17.91 -10.47 -15.21
N GLY A 867 18.21 -11.25 -16.25
CA GLY A 867 17.22 -11.94 -17.09
C GLY A 867 16.45 -11.00 -18.04
N ARG A 868 15.40 -11.51 -18.70
CA ARG A 868 14.58 -10.74 -19.66
C ARG A 868 13.74 -9.64 -18.99
N GLU A 869 13.59 -9.71 -17.67
CA GLU A 869 12.78 -8.77 -16.89
C GLU A 869 13.58 -7.62 -16.28
N SER A 870 14.92 -7.67 -16.33
CA SER A 870 15.77 -6.58 -15.82
C SER A 870 15.47 -5.25 -16.52
N PRO A 871 15.30 -4.15 -15.77
CA PRO A 871 15.23 -2.82 -16.36
C PRO A 871 16.62 -2.29 -16.81
N HIS A 872 17.70 -2.93 -16.35
CA HIS A 872 19.09 -2.53 -16.60
C HIS A 872 19.79 -3.43 -17.63
N VAL A 873 20.71 -2.82 -18.37
CA VAL A 873 21.75 -3.49 -19.17
C VAL A 873 23.11 -3.31 -18.52
N LEU A 874 24.14 -4.00 -19.04
CA LEU A 874 25.49 -3.97 -18.47
C LEU A 874 26.47 -3.29 -19.44
N GLY A 875 27.17 -2.28 -18.93
CA GLY A 875 28.35 -1.68 -19.53
C GLY A 875 29.66 -2.20 -18.91
N PHE A 876 30.78 -1.55 -19.19
CA PHE A 876 32.07 -1.91 -18.59
C PHE A 876 32.19 -1.41 -17.15
N GLY A 877 31.77 -2.25 -16.20
CA GLY A 877 31.83 -1.97 -14.77
C GLY A 877 30.61 -1.25 -14.19
N PHE A 878 29.55 -1.04 -14.97
CA PHE A 878 28.34 -0.32 -14.55
C PHE A 878 27.07 -1.03 -15.03
N HIS A 879 26.03 -1.06 -14.19
CA HIS A 879 24.68 -1.28 -14.68
C HIS A 879 24.15 0.03 -15.26
N VAL A 880 23.29 -0.04 -16.29
CA VAL A 880 22.71 1.14 -16.95
C VAL A 880 21.22 0.93 -17.15
N LEU A 881 20.39 1.82 -16.60
CA LEU A 881 18.94 1.78 -16.71
C LEU A 881 18.49 2.04 -18.15
N LYS A 882 17.74 1.09 -18.72
CA LYS A 882 17.22 1.16 -20.10
C LYS A 882 15.69 1.19 -20.17
N ASN A 883 14.99 0.52 -19.27
CA ASN A 883 13.53 0.41 -19.28
C ASN A 883 12.90 0.99 -17.99
N THR A 884 12.51 2.27 -18.06
CA THR A 884 11.90 3.00 -16.93
C THR A 884 10.54 2.46 -16.51
N GLY A 885 9.76 1.89 -17.45
CA GLY A 885 8.46 1.29 -17.16
C GLY A 885 8.54 -0.02 -16.37
N LYS A 886 9.72 -0.65 -16.28
CA LYS A 886 9.98 -1.81 -15.41
C LYS A 886 10.68 -1.44 -14.11
N ASP A 887 11.44 -0.35 -14.10
CA ASP A 887 12.14 0.14 -12.91
C ASP A 887 11.19 0.79 -11.90
N LEU A 888 10.15 1.48 -12.39
CA LEU A 888 9.07 2.07 -11.57
C LEU A 888 9.55 3.05 -10.48
N THR A 889 10.78 3.57 -10.55
CA THR A 889 11.27 4.56 -9.57
C THR A 889 11.08 6.02 -10.00
N GLY A 890 10.55 6.28 -11.20
CA GLY A 890 10.52 7.63 -11.79
C GLY A 890 11.87 8.07 -12.38
N SER A 891 12.94 7.28 -12.18
CA SER A 891 14.27 7.53 -12.74
C SER A 891 14.29 7.66 -14.27
N PRO A 892 15.03 8.63 -14.84
CA PRO A 892 15.24 8.72 -16.29
C PRO A 892 16.06 7.55 -16.83
N ALA A 893 15.83 7.19 -18.10
CA ALA A 893 16.69 6.24 -18.80
C ALA A 893 18.13 6.76 -18.90
N GLY A 894 19.11 5.88 -18.77
CA GLY A 894 20.54 6.21 -18.83
C GLY A 894 21.21 6.40 -17.46
N ILE A 895 20.46 6.36 -16.34
CA ILE A 895 21.08 6.27 -15.02
C ILE A 895 22.02 5.05 -14.95
N PHE A 896 23.20 5.23 -14.38
CA PHE A 896 24.17 4.15 -14.22
C PHE A 896 24.83 4.16 -12.85
N GLY A 897 25.27 3.00 -12.38
CA GLY A 897 25.75 2.86 -11.02
C GLY A 897 26.28 1.47 -10.69
N TRP A 898 26.52 1.23 -9.39
CA TRP A 898 26.81 -0.09 -8.83
C TRP A 898 26.55 -0.13 -7.32
N GLY A 899 26.46 -1.34 -6.77
CA GLY A 899 26.26 -1.60 -5.34
C GLY A 899 27.42 -2.36 -4.69
N GLY A 900 27.49 -2.32 -3.37
CA GLY A 900 28.44 -3.02 -2.51
C GLY A 900 27.73 -3.94 -1.52
N TYR A 901 28.38 -5.05 -1.17
CA TYR A 901 27.80 -6.17 -0.41
C TYR A 901 27.14 -5.75 0.91
N HIS A 902 27.67 -4.72 1.58
CA HIS A 902 27.14 -4.22 2.85
C HIS A 902 26.11 -3.08 2.71
N THR A 903 25.38 -3.06 1.60
CA THR A 903 24.30 -2.09 1.29
C THR A 903 24.81 -0.66 1.06
N THR A 904 26.02 -0.53 0.51
CA THR A 904 26.49 0.74 -0.08
C THR A 904 26.09 0.78 -1.56
N HIS A 905 25.69 1.92 -2.10
CA HIS A 905 25.40 2.03 -3.54
C HIS A 905 25.52 3.46 -4.02
N PHE A 906 25.71 3.63 -5.33
CA PHE A 906 25.72 4.93 -5.98
C PHE A 906 25.07 4.83 -7.35
N TRP A 907 24.57 5.97 -7.82
CA TRP A 907 24.11 6.15 -9.18
C TRP A 907 24.47 7.55 -9.69
N VAL A 908 24.57 7.67 -11.00
CA VAL A 908 24.82 8.91 -11.72
C VAL A 908 23.70 9.08 -12.73
N ASP A 909 23.10 10.26 -12.72
CA ASP A 909 22.00 10.65 -13.59
C ASP A 909 22.49 11.75 -14.55
N PRO A 910 22.82 11.37 -15.79
CA PRO A 910 23.28 12.33 -16.79
C PRO A 910 22.16 13.24 -17.31
N VAL A 911 20.88 12.89 -17.12
CA VAL A 911 19.75 13.71 -17.60
C VAL A 911 19.52 14.89 -16.67
N ASN A 912 19.40 14.63 -15.37
CA ASN A 912 19.24 15.69 -14.37
C ASN A 912 20.57 16.28 -13.89
N GLN A 913 21.70 15.76 -14.37
CA GLN A 913 23.05 16.21 -14.00
C GLN A 913 23.32 16.10 -12.48
N ILE A 914 22.91 14.99 -11.88
CA ILE A 914 23.11 14.70 -10.45
C ILE A 914 23.72 13.32 -10.24
N TYR A 915 24.28 13.08 -9.05
CA TYR A 915 24.65 11.76 -8.57
C TYR A 915 24.06 11.54 -7.18
N GLY A 916 23.76 10.29 -6.85
CA GLY A 916 23.40 9.86 -5.50
C GLY A 916 24.38 8.83 -4.97
N LEU A 917 24.65 8.89 -3.67
CA LEU A 917 25.56 8.01 -2.96
C LEU A 917 25.01 7.73 -1.57
N PHE A 918 24.73 6.46 -1.29
CA PHE A 918 24.23 5.99 -0.01
C PHE A 918 25.22 5.01 0.61
N MET A 919 25.52 5.20 1.89
CA MET A 919 26.35 4.29 2.65
C MET A 919 25.71 3.95 4.00
N THR A 920 25.59 2.66 4.24
CA THR A 920 25.39 2.05 5.56
C THR A 920 26.29 0.82 5.63
N ARG A 921 26.33 0.14 6.77
CA ARG A 921 27.11 -1.09 6.92
C ARG A 921 26.25 -2.20 7.54
N ARG A 922 25.41 -2.81 6.71
CA ARG A 922 24.54 -3.93 7.10
C ARG A 922 24.76 -5.17 6.24
N TYR A 923 24.51 -6.35 6.83
CA TYR A 923 24.52 -7.65 6.16
C TYR A 923 23.26 -8.46 6.55
N PRO A 924 22.58 -9.16 5.62
CA PRO A 924 22.81 -9.24 4.17
C PRO A 924 22.55 -7.91 3.44
N TYR A 925 22.74 -7.87 2.12
CA TYR A 925 22.43 -6.69 1.29
C TYR A 925 20.93 -6.35 1.30
N HIS A 926 20.53 -5.07 1.13
CA HIS A 926 19.10 -4.67 1.00
C HIS A 926 18.83 -4.23 -0.43
N ASP A 927 17.98 -4.95 -1.16
CA ASP A 927 17.71 -4.64 -2.57
C ASP A 927 16.84 -3.37 -2.76
N ASP A 928 15.91 -3.10 -1.83
CA ASP A 928 14.90 -2.05 -2.03
C ASP A 928 15.32 -0.62 -1.63
N ILE A 929 16.42 -0.43 -0.89
CA ILE A 929 16.77 0.90 -0.35
C ILE A 929 17.07 1.89 -1.47
N GLU A 930 17.88 1.50 -2.46
CA GLU A 930 18.20 2.36 -3.61
C GLU A 930 16.93 2.75 -4.36
N ALA A 931 16.02 1.78 -4.58
CA ALA A 931 14.77 2.02 -5.29
C ALA A 931 13.87 3.00 -4.53
N GLN A 932 13.78 2.88 -3.20
CA GLN A 932 13.03 3.81 -2.36
C GLN A 932 13.62 5.23 -2.40
N ILE A 933 14.94 5.37 -2.26
CA ILE A 933 15.60 6.68 -2.35
C ILE A 933 15.37 7.32 -3.73
N ARG A 934 15.49 6.54 -4.81
CA ARG A 934 15.24 7.03 -6.17
C ARG A 934 13.77 7.39 -6.37
N ARG A 935 12.80 6.62 -5.86
CA ARG A 935 11.38 6.99 -5.88
C ARG A 935 11.14 8.33 -5.19
N THR A 936 11.71 8.54 -4.02
CA THR A 936 11.58 9.81 -3.29
C THR A 936 12.26 10.96 -4.04
N LEU A 937 13.44 10.72 -4.62
CA LEU A 937 14.20 11.74 -5.35
C LEU A 937 13.55 12.12 -6.70
N TYR A 938 12.93 11.16 -7.39
CA TYR A 938 12.41 11.31 -8.75
C TYR A 938 10.87 11.27 -8.86
N ALA A 939 10.13 11.19 -7.75
CA ALA A 939 8.69 11.40 -7.74
C ALA A 939 8.39 12.78 -8.34
N ARG A 940 7.90 12.79 -9.58
CA ARG A 940 7.55 13.95 -10.40
C ARG A 940 6.24 13.68 -11.11
#